data_AF-A0A6C0HKK4-F1
#
_entry.id   AF-A0A6C0HKK4-F1
#
_cell.length_a   1.000
_cell.length_b   1.000
_cell.length_c   1.000
_cell.angle_alpha   90.00
_cell.angle_beta   90.00
_cell.angle_gamma   90.00
#
_symmetry.space_group_name_H-M   'P 1'
#
loop_
_entity.id
_entity.type
_entity.pdbx_description
1 polymer ?
#
loop_
_entity_poly.entity_id
_entity_poly.type
_entity_poly.pdbx_seq_one_letter_code
_entity_poly.pdbx_strand_id
1 'polypeptide(L)'
;MAKEIYCKAIVQQGLRKGQSCQRLPNKNAYCIYHQRNYEYDMAIEEGKNVCGMFFRGCNNERSEEDIKKGYKLCITCRNKKYRKEFTCQAPDCSFTIVKEDDKYCKKHIRNLLRDDEKINNIHYCDIARGCFQRVTEGERCDLCKQYEKDKVAPELVALRETYNVPFEIKDVSVLYHRQEERTISVAELWRCVQKNAYTRGLLFTLSESDFERLIIQSCYYCGFHSASRLNGIDRVDNNKGYIIANCIPCCKMCNVMKNMQHPLEFLDKVDGIAKYYLYKRTISEENICKWISYLSTGKRETYTDYTRKCKHTELEFLLSEKEYTGLINGVCYLCGIANRTNHSNGIDRFDSSIRCYSLDNSKTCCGHCNVMKGTLSYSDFIHKCIQIRHRICDCSVFLHVPIYDISKCRNESYTAEEIHNMMINGKYMNYLEWCKEHNKSPEFISAMNEIQHRTDIQTNNIIPHIVSELEKERSRKAHATDVKKNMHSTTLYCNLTQGKKELFLDWYDKNHDKTSLFDVQFEELLTKLPTVSRADGIELCKKFMYDEKNRRNIQLRREKESKVVIYSKPSFPKIVTSNIENTVIYPPIEPIAQKVQEIQDQKGYMKVSLPKQWKTKQIYEFIIANNENFYKTHCEQENTLPNTWEDDWIQFVLSVKGKSMEESEPIIKAFVENLRRIRHNALCAKDTVERDDRQQWPSHVVVRAFLDGKLDKFKAFTEAYTNEKPEEPKWVKRWADFVASLEQNRENEEILKNLCSKFMTAQRTKKYRAKK
;
A
#
# COMPACT_ATOMS: atom_id res chain seq x y z
N MET A 1 -56.46 28.01 2.18
CA MET A 1 -55.13 28.66 2.21
C MET A 1 -54.34 28.05 3.37
N ALA A 2 -53.35 27.19 3.09
CA ALA A 2 -52.49 26.65 4.14
C ALA A 2 -51.51 27.75 4.59
N LYS A 3 -51.49 28.08 5.88
CA LYS A 3 -50.47 28.99 6.45
C LYS A 3 -49.10 28.32 6.25
N GLU A 4 -48.25 28.95 5.45
CA GLU A 4 -46.85 28.52 5.33
C GLU A 4 -46.19 28.60 6.71
N ILE A 5 -45.73 27.46 7.22
CA ILE A 5 -45.10 27.36 8.54
C ILE A 5 -43.61 27.66 8.37
N TYR A 6 -43.14 28.76 8.95
CA TYR A 6 -41.75 29.22 8.89
C TYR A 6 -41.01 29.01 10.21
N CYS A 7 -39.69 28.96 10.15
CA CYS A 7 -38.82 28.87 11.32
C CYS A 7 -39.02 30.05 12.28
N LYS A 8 -39.14 29.75 13.58
CA LYS A 8 -39.37 30.74 14.65
C LYS A 8 -38.21 31.73 14.87
N ALA A 9 -37.00 31.42 14.40
CA ALA A 9 -35.84 32.28 14.65
C ALA A 9 -35.88 33.60 13.87
N ILE A 10 -35.46 34.68 14.53
CA ILE A 10 -35.29 36.01 13.94
C ILE A 10 -33.86 36.16 13.42
N VAL A 11 -33.71 36.62 12.17
CA VAL A 11 -32.42 36.88 11.53
C VAL A 11 -31.70 38.02 12.25
N GLN A 12 -30.47 37.77 12.73
CA GLN A 12 -29.73 38.71 13.58
C GLN A 12 -28.78 39.65 12.81
N GLN A 13 -28.45 39.34 11.56
CA GLN A 13 -27.46 40.06 10.75
C GLN A 13 -27.82 40.07 9.24
N GLY A 14 -27.30 41.05 8.49
CA GLY A 14 -27.52 41.20 7.04
C GLY A 14 -28.79 41.96 6.67
N LEU A 15 -29.11 42.02 5.37
CA LEU A 15 -30.21 42.80 4.79
C LEU A 15 -31.61 42.43 5.31
N ARG A 16 -31.77 41.22 5.87
CA ARG A 16 -33.04 40.72 6.44
C ARG A 16 -33.06 40.72 7.97
N LYS A 17 -32.14 41.44 8.62
CA LYS A 17 -32.08 41.53 10.08
C LYS A 17 -33.43 41.98 10.65
N GLY A 18 -33.92 41.26 11.67
CA GLY A 18 -35.22 41.53 12.32
C GLY A 18 -36.40 40.78 11.70
N GLN A 19 -36.25 40.13 10.54
CA GLN A 19 -37.30 39.32 9.93
C GLN A 19 -37.24 37.85 10.40
N SER A 20 -38.38 37.15 10.35
CA SER A 20 -38.46 35.71 10.60
C SER A 20 -37.69 34.91 9.55
N CYS A 21 -37.06 33.83 9.98
CA CYS A 21 -36.33 32.96 9.08
C CYS A 21 -37.29 32.26 8.10
N GLN A 22 -37.16 32.57 6.81
CA GLN A 22 -37.98 32.00 5.73
C GLN A 22 -37.67 30.52 5.40
N ARG A 23 -36.87 29.83 6.22
CA ARG A 23 -36.56 28.40 6.00
C ARG A 23 -37.63 27.54 6.66
N LEU A 24 -37.91 26.39 6.04
CA LEU A 24 -38.83 25.40 6.58
C LEU A 24 -38.31 24.90 7.95
N PRO A 25 -39.18 24.84 8.97
CA PRO A 25 -38.82 24.35 10.29
C PRO A 25 -38.77 22.81 10.33
N ASN A 26 -37.97 22.27 11.25
CA ASN A 26 -38.04 20.87 11.65
C ASN A 26 -39.22 20.65 12.64
N LYS A 27 -39.36 19.42 13.15
CA LYS A 27 -40.37 19.05 14.16
C LYS A 27 -40.42 19.98 15.38
N ASN A 28 -39.29 20.63 15.72
CA ASN A 28 -39.17 21.55 16.86
C ASN A 28 -39.44 23.03 16.52
N ALA A 29 -40.05 23.34 15.37
CA ALA A 29 -40.37 24.70 14.90
C ALA A 29 -39.14 25.60 14.55
N TYR A 30 -37.92 25.08 14.61
CA TYR A 30 -36.69 25.75 14.15
C TYR A 30 -36.09 25.01 12.95
N CYS A 31 -35.51 25.74 12.00
CA CYS A 31 -34.81 25.12 10.86
C CYS A 31 -33.45 24.53 11.29
N ILE A 32 -32.83 23.71 10.45
CA ILE A 32 -31.54 23.05 10.73
C ILE A 32 -30.40 24.02 11.12
N TYR A 33 -30.52 25.31 10.74
CA TYR A 33 -29.51 26.33 11.02
C TYR A 33 -29.74 27.13 12.30
N HIS A 34 -30.92 27.02 12.90
CA HIS A 34 -31.30 27.75 14.11
C HIS A 34 -31.57 26.83 15.30
N GLN A 35 -30.98 25.62 15.29
CA GLN A 35 -31.07 24.69 16.42
C GLN A 35 -30.48 25.27 17.71
N ARG A 36 -29.49 26.16 17.59
CA ARG A 36 -28.93 26.89 18.73
C ARG A 36 -29.93 27.86 19.39
N ASN A 37 -30.88 28.38 18.62
CA ASN A 37 -31.95 29.22 19.17
C ASN A 37 -32.96 28.36 19.92
N TYR A 38 -33.29 27.18 19.39
CA TYR A 38 -34.11 26.20 20.11
C TYR A 38 -33.49 25.79 21.46
N GLU A 39 -32.19 25.44 21.47
CA GLU A 39 -31.46 25.10 22.70
C GLU A 39 -31.43 26.26 23.72
N TYR A 40 -31.32 27.50 23.23
CA TYR A 40 -31.36 28.68 24.10
C TYR A 40 -32.75 28.84 24.73
N ASP A 41 -33.82 28.76 23.92
CA ASP A 41 -35.18 28.93 24.40
C ASP A 41 -35.55 27.83 25.40
N MET A 42 -35.17 26.57 25.14
CA MET A 42 -35.30 25.48 26.11
C MET A 42 -34.55 25.75 27.41
N ALA A 43 -33.29 26.20 27.34
CA ALA A 43 -32.51 26.48 28.54
C ALA A 43 -33.13 27.62 29.38
N ILE A 44 -33.74 28.62 28.74
CA ILE A 44 -34.48 29.68 29.42
C ILE A 44 -35.79 29.15 30.01
N GLU A 45 -36.53 28.30 29.30
CA GLU A 45 -37.75 27.63 29.80
C GLU A 45 -37.44 26.74 31.03
N GLU A 46 -36.27 26.09 31.05
CA GLU A 46 -35.75 25.30 32.17
C GLU A 46 -35.19 26.16 33.33
N GLY A 47 -35.22 27.50 33.22
CA GLY A 47 -34.75 28.43 34.25
C GLY A 47 -33.22 28.53 34.38
N LYS A 48 -32.47 28.08 33.38
CA LYS A 48 -30.99 28.07 33.42
C LYS A 48 -30.40 29.44 33.14
N ASN A 49 -29.31 29.75 33.84
CA ASN A 49 -28.62 31.02 33.71
C ASN A 49 -27.51 30.97 32.64
N VAL A 50 -27.92 30.91 31.37
CA VAL A 50 -27.01 30.77 30.23
C VAL A 50 -25.95 31.89 30.15
N CYS A 51 -24.72 31.52 29.79
CA CYS A 51 -23.62 32.44 29.57
C CYS A 51 -23.87 33.36 28.36
N GLY A 52 -23.45 34.63 28.42
CA GLY A 52 -23.58 35.57 27.30
C GLY A 52 -22.79 35.21 26.03
N MET A 53 -21.96 34.17 26.07
CA MET A 53 -21.30 33.58 24.90
C MET A 53 -22.06 32.36 24.34
N PHE A 54 -23.31 32.13 24.74
CA PHE A 54 -24.09 30.95 24.34
C PHE A 54 -24.24 30.81 22.82
N PHE A 55 -24.65 31.90 22.14
CA PHE A 55 -24.74 31.95 20.68
C PHE A 55 -23.38 31.95 19.97
N ARG A 56 -22.27 32.06 20.72
CA ARG A 56 -20.91 31.88 20.23
C ARG A 56 -20.33 30.50 20.60
N GLY A 57 -21.17 29.56 21.04
CA GLY A 57 -20.82 28.15 21.28
C GLY A 57 -20.51 27.77 22.72
N CYS A 58 -20.80 28.63 23.72
CA CYS A 58 -20.64 28.27 25.14
C CYS A 58 -21.90 27.55 25.67
N ASN A 59 -21.75 26.38 26.29
CA ASN A 59 -22.85 25.67 26.94
C ASN A 59 -22.93 25.93 28.45
N ASN A 60 -21.96 26.64 29.04
CA ASN A 60 -21.86 26.76 30.48
C ASN A 60 -22.90 27.76 31.03
N GLU A 61 -23.40 27.45 32.22
CA GLU A 61 -24.23 28.34 33.02
C GLU A 61 -23.36 29.28 33.86
N ARG A 62 -23.94 30.43 34.21
CA ARG A 62 -23.36 31.40 35.15
C ARG A 62 -23.69 30.94 36.56
N SER A 63 -22.69 30.92 37.44
CA SER A 63 -22.93 30.61 38.85
C SER A 63 -23.79 31.69 39.51
N GLU A 64 -24.43 31.36 40.63
CA GLU A 64 -25.17 32.35 41.44
C GLU A 64 -24.32 33.55 41.83
N GLU A 65 -23.03 33.31 42.08
CA GLU A 65 -22.07 34.35 42.39
C GLU A 65 -21.73 35.23 41.18
N ASP A 66 -21.68 34.65 39.98
CA ASP A 66 -21.52 35.40 38.72
C ASP A 66 -22.73 36.31 38.47
N ILE A 67 -23.94 35.86 38.81
CA ILE A 67 -25.17 36.64 38.70
C ILE A 67 -25.20 37.78 39.72
N LYS A 68 -24.89 37.49 41.00
CA LYS A 68 -24.81 38.50 42.07
C LYS A 68 -23.81 39.62 41.76
N LYS A 69 -22.68 39.28 41.13
CA LYS A 69 -21.64 40.23 40.72
C LYS A 69 -21.91 40.90 39.36
N GLY A 70 -23.07 40.64 38.73
CA GLY A 70 -23.48 41.27 37.46
C GLY A 70 -22.71 40.78 36.23
N TYR A 71 -22.02 39.64 36.30
CA TYR A 71 -21.24 39.13 35.18
C TYR A 71 -22.14 38.54 34.09
N LYS A 72 -21.91 38.98 32.86
CA LYS A 72 -22.59 38.45 31.65
C LYS A 72 -21.97 37.16 31.13
N LEU A 73 -20.76 36.80 31.58
CA LEU A 73 -19.99 35.63 31.12
C LEU A 73 -19.81 34.65 32.27
N CYS A 74 -19.83 33.35 31.98
CA CYS A 74 -19.40 32.34 32.95
C CYS A 74 -17.91 32.49 33.25
N ILE A 75 -17.48 31.96 34.39
CA ILE A 75 -16.07 32.00 34.84
C ILE A 75 -15.08 31.50 33.77
N THR A 76 -15.42 30.45 33.02
CA THR A 76 -14.56 29.91 31.95
C THR A 76 -14.37 30.90 30.81
N CYS A 77 -15.45 31.58 30.38
CA CYS A 77 -15.41 32.59 29.33
C CYS A 77 -14.74 33.89 29.79
N ARG A 78 -14.93 34.27 31.06
CA ARG A 78 -14.25 35.40 31.68
C ARG A 78 -12.73 35.17 31.73
N ASN A 79 -12.30 34.01 32.21
CA ASN A 79 -10.87 33.66 32.30
C ASN A 79 -10.20 33.58 30.91
N LYS A 80 -10.95 33.19 29.87
CA LYS A 80 -10.48 33.27 28.48
C LYS A 80 -10.33 34.71 27.97
N LYS A 81 -11.18 35.64 28.42
CA LYS A 81 -11.16 37.04 27.99
C LYS A 81 -10.04 37.86 28.67
N TYR A 82 -9.65 37.49 29.88
CA TYR A 82 -8.68 38.23 30.70
C TYR A 82 -7.37 37.46 30.95
N ARG A 83 -7.04 36.50 30.10
CA ARG A 83 -5.81 35.69 30.25
C ARG A 83 -4.57 36.57 30.03
N LYS A 84 -3.57 36.49 30.92
CA LYS A 84 -2.24 37.05 30.63
C LYS A 84 -1.61 36.21 29.51
N GLU A 85 -1.14 36.87 28.47
CA GLU A 85 -0.54 36.28 27.28
C GLU A 85 0.93 36.71 27.23
N PHE A 86 1.86 35.75 27.15
CA PHE A 86 3.30 36.02 27.03
C PHE A 86 3.73 35.90 25.56
N THR A 87 4.91 36.39 25.19
CA THR A 87 5.39 36.37 23.79
C THR A 87 6.18 35.10 23.46
N CYS A 88 6.02 34.58 22.25
CA CYS A 88 6.81 33.46 21.74
C CYS A 88 8.25 33.89 21.45
N GLN A 89 9.25 33.10 21.89
CA GLN A 89 10.68 33.40 21.66
C GLN A 89 11.21 33.04 20.26
N ALA A 90 10.33 32.74 19.30
CA ALA A 90 10.77 32.42 17.94
C ALA A 90 10.94 33.73 17.14
N PRO A 91 12.00 33.87 16.33
CA PRO A 91 12.20 35.04 15.47
C PRO A 91 10.95 35.32 14.63
N ASP A 92 10.54 36.59 14.56
CA ASP A 92 9.37 37.07 13.81
C ASP A 92 8.01 36.42 14.17
N CYS A 93 7.89 35.84 15.37
CA CYS A 93 6.64 35.25 15.84
C CYS A 93 5.81 36.21 16.68
N SER A 94 4.65 36.62 16.16
CA SER A 94 3.67 37.45 16.89
C SER A 94 2.69 36.66 17.76
N PHE A 95 2.81 35.33 17.83
CA PHE A 95 1.89 34.51 18.60
C PHE A 95 2.22 34.52 20.08
N THR A 96 1.18 34.53 20.91
CA THR A 96 1.30 34.50 22.36
C THR A 96 1.26 33.08 22.92
N ILE A 97 1.95 32.86 24.04
CA ILE A 97 2.01 31.62 24.80
C ILE A 97 1.21 31.78 26.09
N VAL A 98 0.73 30.64 26.59
CA VAL A 98 -0.26 30.59 27.67
C VAL A 98 0.38 30.38 29.05
N LYS A 99 1.54 29.71 29.08
CA LYS A 99 2.34 29.48 30.28
C LYS A 99 3.66 30.22 30.11
N GLU A 100 4.17 30.79 31.19
CA GLU A 100 5.45 31.51 31.20
C GLU A 100 6.64 30.59 30.88
N ASP A 101 6.55 29.31 31.27
CA ASP A 101 7.59 28.31 31.02
C ASP A 101 7.71 27.86 29.55
N ASP A 102 6.68 28.07 28.73
CA ASP A 102 6.62 27.59 27.35
C ASP A 102 7.41 28.52 26.42
N LYS A 103 8.70 28.29 26.16
CA LYS A 103 9.52 29.17 25.30
C LYS A 103 8.94 29.46 23.90
N TYR A 104 8.16 28.53 23.34
CA TYR A 104 7.61 28.63 21.98
C TYR A 104 6.09 28.42 21.94
N CYS A 105 5.41 29.06 20.99
CA CYS A 105 3.99 28.85 20.78
C CYS A 105 3.70 27.44 20.26
N LYS A 106 2.45 26.97 20.43
CA LYS A 106 2.02 25.64 19.94
C LYS A 106 2.23 25.43 18.44
N LYS A 107 2.40 26.48 17.63
CA LYS A 107 2.76 26.34 16.21
C LYS A 107 4.25 25.96 16.09
N HIS A 108 5.13 26.69 16.77
CA HIS A 108 6.56 26.46 16.73
C HIS A 108 6.99 25.18 17.44
N ILE A 109 6.38 24.82 18.57
CA ILE A 109 6.62 23.51 19.21
C ILE A 109 6.32 22.37 18.23
N ARG A 110 5.21 22.46 17.48
CA ARG A 110 4.87 21.43 16.47
C ARG A 110 5.84 21.38 15.30
N ASN A 111 6.36 22.54 14.88
CA ASN A 111 7.37 22.59 13.81
C ASN A 111 8.70 22.00 14.30
N LEU A 112 9.16 22.41 15.49
CA LEU A 112 10.34 21.85 16.13
C LEU A 112 10.24 20.33 16.28
N LEU A 113 9.09 19.81 16.70
CA LEU A 113 8.88 18.37 16.78
C LEU A 113 8.90 17.70 15.39
N ARG A 114 8.34 18.30 14.34
CA ARG A 114 8.42 17.76 12.97
C ARG A 114 9.84 17.80 12.40
N ASP A 115 10.62 18.80 12.76
CA ASP A 115 12.01 18.91 12.36
C ASP A 115 12.84 17.88 13.15
N ASP A 116 12.54 17.68 14.43
CA ASP A 116 13.10 16.64 15.29
C ASP A 116 12.77 15.22 14.77
N GLU A 117 11.55 14.98 14.25
CA GLU A 117 11.20 13.72 13.57
C GLU A 117 12.13 13.44 12.40
N LYS A 118 12.44 14.46 11.60
CA LYS A 118 13.31 14.32 10.42
C LYS A 118 14.79 14.20 10.78
N ILE A 119 15.25 14.99 11.74
CA ILE A 119 16.66 15.06 12.13
C ILE A 119 17.07 13.80 12.90
N ASN A 120 16.23 13.36 13.83
CA ASN A 120 16.55 12.27 14.74
C ASN A 120 15.87 10.94 14.36
N ASN A 121 15.16 10.90 13.23
CA ASN A 121 14.43 9.72 12.75
C ASN A 121 13.53 9.08 13.82
N ILE A 122 12.81 9.93 14.55
CA ILE A 122 11.84 9.53 15.58
C ILE A 122 10.43 9.89 15.12
N HIS A 123 9.41 9.21 15.65
CA HIS A 123 8.01 9.49 15.32
C HIS A 123 7.25 9.91 16.57
N TYR A 124 6.51 11.01 16.52
CA TYR A 124 5.64 11.46 17.62
C TYR A 124 4.17 11.14 17.32
N CYS A 125 3.37 10.88 18.35
CA CYS A 125 2.02 10.31 18.20
C CYS A 125 1.04 11.13 17.35
N ASP A 126 0.67 12.34 17.80
CA ASP A 126 -0.26 13.20 17.06
C ASP A 126 0.07 14.66 17.38
N ILE A 127 1.15 15.14 16.75
CA ILE A 127 1.63 16.52 16.89
C ILE A 127 0.50 17.53 16.60
N ALA A 128 -0.40 17.22 15.67
CA ALA A 128 -1.51 18.09 15.30
C ALA A 128 -2.53 18.23 16.45
N ARG A 129 -2.95 17.11 17.04
CA ARG A 129 -3.87 17.06 18.19
C ARG A 129 -3.18 17.38 19.53
N GLY A 130 -1.86 17.50 19.55
CA GLY A 130 -1.08 17.93 20.72
C GLY A 130 -0.60 16.78 21.61
N CYS A 131 -0.55 15.56 21.09
CA CYS A 131 0.13 14.44 21.74
C CYS A 131 1.57 14.37 21.23
N PHE A 132 2.52 14.71 22.10
CA PHE A 132 3.95 14.77 21.79
C PHE A 132 4.72 13.58 22.37
N GLN A 133 4.02 12.47 22.66
CA GLN A 133 4.67 11.24 23.10
C GLN A 133 5.39 10.60 21.92
N ARG A 134 6.65 10.20 22.12
CA ARG A 134 7.39 9.39 21.14
C ARG A 134 6.70 8.05 20.96
N VAL A 135 6.54 7.63 19.71
CA VAL A 135 5.95 6.35 19.33
C VAL A 135 7.08 5.37 19.05
N THR A 136 7.10 4.29 19.81
CA THR A 136 8.07 3.20 19.64
C THR A 136 7.59 2.17 18.61
N GLU A 137 6.27 2.04 18.40
CA GLU A 137 5.65 1.10 17.45
C GLU A 137 4.27 1.58 16.98
N GLY A 138 4.03 1.56 15.66
CA GLY A 138 2.78 1.99 15.01
C GLY A 138 2.63 3.50 14.80
N GLU A 139 1.42 3.98 14.50
CA GLU A 139 1.16 5.40 14.18
C GLU A 139 0.89 6.28 15.43
N ARG A 140 0.54 5.69 16.59
CA ARG A 140 0.13 6.44 17.81
C ARG A 140 0.68 5.84 19.11
N CYS A 141 0.75 6.64 20.17
CA CYS A 141 1.11 6.18 21.52
C CYS A 141 -0.03 5.42 22.22
N ASP A 142 0.33 4.57 23.18
CA ASP A 142 -0.60 3.68 23.86
C ASP A 142 -1.66 4.41 24.68
N LEU A 143 -1.32 5.55 25.29
CA LEU A 143 -2.29 6.38 26.01
C LEU A 143 -3.39 6.93 25.10
N CYS A 144 -3.03 7.40 23.90
CA CYS A 144 -4.01 7.86 22.92
C CYS A 144 -4.83 6.70 22.35
N LYS A 145 -4.21 5.53 22.11
CA LYS A 145 -4.92 4.32 21.70
C LYS A 145 -5.96 3.92 22.76
N GLN A 146 -5.58 3.91 24.03
CA GLN A 146 -6.46 3.54 25.14
C GLN A 146 -7.61 4.53 25.31
N TYR A 147 -7.34 5.84 25.30
CA TYR A 147 -8.38 6.87 25.40
C TYR A 147 -9.42 6.77 24.28
N GLU A 148 -9.00 6.47 23.05
CA GLU A 148 -9.95 6.29 21.94
C GLU A 148 -10.72 4.97 22.05
N LYS A 149 -10.10 3.87 22.52
CA LYS A 149 -10.80 2.62 22.86
C LYS A 149 -11.88 2.86 23.92
N ASP A 150 -11.53 3.56 25.01
CA ASP A 150 -12.41 3.89 26.12
C ASP A 150 -13.53 4.85 25.73
N LYS A 151 -13.40 5.61 24.64
CA LYS A 151 -14.48 6.46 24.12
C LYS A 151 -15.45 5.68 23.22
N VAL A 152 -14.92 4.82 22.36
CA VAL A 152 -15.73 4.06 21.38
C VAL A 152 -16.45 2.89 22.06
N ALA A 153 -15.84 2.24 23.06
CA ALA A 153 -16.48 1.12 23.75
C ALA A 153 -17.80 1.51 24.45
N PRO A 154 -17.89 2.61 25.24
CA PRO A 154 -19.15 3.07 25.80
C PRO A 154 -20.18 3.49 24.75
N GLU A 155 -19.77 4.18 23.69
CA GLU A 155 -20.66 4.58 22.59
C GLU A 155 -21.26 3.35 21.89
N LEU A 156 -20.44 2.32 21.65
CA LEU A 156 -20.87 1.05 21.05
C LEU A 156 -21.79 0.24 21.96
N VAL A 157 -21.47 0.16 23.25
CA VAL A 157 -22.32 -0.54 24.25
C VAL A 157 -23.68 0.13 24.33
N ALA A 158 -23.73 1.45 24.47
CA ALA A 158 -24.99 2.21 24.51
C ALA A 158 -25.84 2.00 23.25
N LEU A 159 -25.21 1.96 22.06
CA LEU A 159 -25.92 1.67 20.82
C LEU A 159 -26.47 0.24 20.77
N ARG A 160 -25.68 -0.76 21.19
CA ARG A 160 -26.15 -2.16 21.22
C ARG A 160 -27.31 -2.36 22.16
N GLU A 161 -27.28 -1.71 23.33
CA GLU A 161 -28.39 -1.69 24.28
C GLU A 161 -29.62 -1.01 23.66
N THR A 162 -29.45 0.15 23.04
CA THR A 162 -30.54 0.89 22.37
C THR A 162 -31.25 0.06 21.30
N TYR A 163 -30.50 -0.74 20.54
CA TYR A 163 -31.03 -1.56 19.45
C TYR A 163 -31.25 -3.03 19.81
N ASN A 164 -31.14 -3.42 21.09
CA ASN A 164 -31.29 -4.79 21.58
C ASN A 164 -30.45 -5.83 20.79
N VAL A 165 -29.19 -5.50 20.46
CA VAL A 165 -28.30 -6.40 19.73
C VAL A 165 -27.56 -7.32 20.71
N PRO A 166 -27.77 -8.65 20.67
CA PRO A 166 -27.09 -9.57 21.58
C PRO A 166 -25.57 -9.51 21.41
N PHE A 167 -24.84 -9.39 22.52
CA PHE A 167 -23.38 -9.40 22.52
C PHE A 167 -22.88 -10.68 23.21
N GLU A 168 -22.54 -11.70 22.41
CA GLU A 168 -21.82 -12.87 22.91
C GLU A 168 -20.33 -12.74 22.61
N ILE A 169 -19.50 -12.66 23.65
CA ILE A 169 -18.05 -12.82 23.51
C ILE A 169 -17.78 -14.30 23.25
N LYS A 170 -17.69 -14.71 21.98
CA LYS A 170 -17.11 -16.01 21.64
C LYS A 170 -15.59 -15.87 21.64
N ASP A 171 -14.95 -16.79 22.36
CA ASP A 171 -13.53 -16.84 22.70
C ASP A 171 -12.63 -16.15 21.65
N VAL A 172 -12.04 -15.03 22.05
CA VAL A 172 -11.32 -14.12 21.17
C VAL A 172 -9.97 -14.77 20.88
N SER A 173 -9.87 -15.50 19.77
CA SER A 173 -8.59 -16.07 19.36
C SER A 173 -7.52 -14.96 19.28
N VAL A 174 -6.28 -15.31 19.64
CA VAL A 174 -5.10 -14.41 19.69
C VAL A 174 -4.88 -13.59 18.39
N LEU A 175 -5.53 -13.99 17.29
CA LEU A 175 -5.48 -13.38 15.95
C LEU A 175 -6.17 -12.00 15.85
N TYR A 176 -7.03 -11.60 16.79
CA TYR A 176 -7.78 -10.34 16.68
C TYR A 176 -7.00 -9.10 17.15
N HIS A 177 -5.91 -9.27 17.91
CA HIS A 177 -5.23 -8.18 18.59
C HIS A 177 -4.56 -7.15 17.66
N ARG A 178 -4.15 -7.52 16.43
CA ARG A 178 -3.48 -6.59 15.49
C ARG A 178 -4.42 -5.70 14.69
N GLN A 179 -5.71 -5.99 14.61
CA GLN A 179 -6.62 -5.09 13.89
C GLN A 179 -6.87 -3.79 14.67
N GLU A 180 -6.40 -3.66 15.92
CA GLU A 180 -6.83 -2.69 16.94
C GLU A 180 -6.24 -1.28 16.89
N GLU A 181 -5.39 -0.93 15.92
CA GLU A 181 -4.56 0.30 16.02
C GLU A 181 -5.26 1.68 15.82
N ARG A 182 -6.45 1.74 15.19
CA ARG A 182 -7.26 2.96 15.03
C ARG A 182 -8.75 2.76 15.30
N THR A 183 -9.21 3.19 16.47
CA THR A 183 -10.63 3.31 16.83
C THR A 183 -11.24 4.58 16.22
N ILE A 184 -12.50 4.52 15.81
CA ILE A 184 -13.24 5.60 15.14
C ILE A 184 -14.61 5.76 15.81
N SER A 185 -15.05 6.99 16.05
CA SER A 185 -16.41 7.23 16.57
C SER A 185 -17.48 7.01 15.51
N VAL A 186 -18.73 6.82 15.92
CA VAL A 186 -19.88 6.62 15.02
C VAL A 186 -20.02 7.79 14.05
N ALA A 187 -19.95 9.03 14.57
CA ALA A 187 -20.05 10.23 13.77
C ALA A 187 -18.88 10.43 12.78
N GLU A 188 -17.67 9.99 13.13
CA GLU A 188 -16.53 10.00 12.20
C GLU A 188 -16.72 8.95 11.09
N LEU A 189 -17.15 7.74 11.43
CA LEU A 189 -17.40 6.69 10.46
C LEU A 189 -18.51 7.09 9.47
N TRP A 190 -19.62 7.65 9.97
CA TRP A 190 -20.71 8.17 9.15
C TRP A 190 -20.22 9.18 8.11
N ARG A 191 -19.46 10.19 8.55
CA ARG A 191 -18.87 11.21 7.66
C ARG A 191 -17.92 10.60 6.63
N CYS A 192 -17.11 9.61 7.03
CA CYS A 192 -16.23 8.91 6.12
C CYS A 192 -17.00 8.17 5.03
N VAL A 193 -18.07 7.44 5.39
CA VAL A 193 -18.89 6.70 4.42
C VAL A 193 -19.64 7.67 3.48
N GLN A 194 -20.25 8.73 4.02
CA GLN A 194 -20.92 9.76 3.22
C GLN A 194 -19.96 10.45 2.24
N LYS A 195 -18.78 10.86 2.72
CA LYS A 195 -17.76 11.48 1.87
C LYS A 195 -17.31 10.54 0.76
N ASN A 196 -17.07 9.27 1.08
CA ASN A 196 -16.69 8.26 0.10
C ASN A 196 -17.78 8.03 -0.95
N ALA A 197 -19.05 8.02 -0.53
CA ALA A 197 -20.19 7.94 -1.45
C ALA A 197 -20.23 9.14 -2.39
N TYR A 198 -20.13 10.35 -1.84
CA TYR A 198 -20.14 11.60 -2.60
C TYR A 198 -18.99 11.68 -3.61
N THR A 199 -17.74 11.44 -3.19
CA THR A 199 -16.57 11.48 -4.08
C THR A 199 -16.68 10.46 -5.22
N ARG A 200 -17.32 9.30 -4.96
CA ARG A 200 -17.53 8.26 -5.96
C ARG A 200 -18.81 8.46 -6.76
N GLY A 201 -19.63 9.46 -6.47
CA GLY A 201 -20.91 9.69 -7.14
C GLY A 201 -21.89 8.54 -6.93
N LEU A 202 -21.93 7.99 -5.72
CA LEU A 202 -22.82 6.90 -5.33
C LEU A 202 -24.06 7.47 -4.65
N LEU A 203 -25.24 6.91 -4.98
CA LEU A 203 -26.46 7.21 -4.23
C LEU A 203 -26.27 6.87 -2.74
N PHE A 204 -26.78 7.71 -1.85
CA PHE A 204 -26.71 7.50 -0.41
C PHE A 204 -28.07 7.84 0.21
N THR A 205 -28.83 6.80 0.63
CA THR A 205 -30.16 6.95 1.24
C THR A 205 -30.29 6.28 2.60
N LEU A 206 -29.20 5.74 3.15
CA LEU A 206 -29.19 5.24 4.53
C LEU A 206 -29.60 6.36 5.48
N SER A 207 -30.53 6.08 6.40
CA SER A 207 -30.76 6.93 7.57
C SER A 207 -29.64 6.74 8.60
N GLU A 208 -29.47 7.68 9.51
CA GLU A 208 -28.53 7.51 10.64
C GLU A 208 -28.86 6.24 11.45
N SER A 209 -30.15 5.95 11.65
CA SER A 209 -30.59 4.74 12.36
C SER A 209 -30.26 3.44 11.63
N ASP A 210 -30.39 3.42 10.29
CA ASP A 210 -30.02 2.25 9.47
C ASP A 210 -28.52 2.00 9.55
N PHE A 211 -27.75 3.08 9.48
CA PHE A 211 -26.31 3.03 9.57
C PHE A 211 -25.82 2.54 10.93
N GLU A 212 -26.36 3.07 12.02
CA GLU A 212 -26.06 2.59 13.38
C GLU A 212 -26.37 1.11 13.53
N ARG A 213 -27.54 0.65 13.07
CA ARG A 213 -27.89 -0.78 13.07
C ARG A 213 -26.91 -1.62 12.28
N LEU A 214 -26.39 -1.14 11.14
CA LEU A 214 -25.43 -1.90 10.34
C LEU A 214 -24.05 -2.00 11.02
N ILE A 215 -23.51 -0.89 11.53
CA ILE A 215 -22.12 -0.87 12.03
C ILE A 215 -21.93 -1.61 13.36
N ILE A 216 -23.01 -1.83 14.13
CA ILE A 216 -22.93 -2.55 15.41
C ILE A 216 -23.10 -4.06 15.26
N GLN A 217 -23.54 -4.56 14.10
CA GLN A 217 -23.79 -5.98 13.85
C GLN A 217 -22.50 -6.75 13.57
N SER A 218 -22.54 -8.07 13.70
CA SER A 218 -21.43 -8.94 13.29
C SER A 218 -21.19 -8.85 11.77
N CYS A 219 -19.94 -8.98 11.33
CA CYS A 219 -19.60 -8.98 9.92
C CYS A 219 -20.32 -10.13 9.23
N TYR A 220 -21.05 -9.83 8.15
CA TYR A 220 -21.85 -10.80 7.42
C TYR A 220 -21.02 -11.98 6.90
N TYR A 221 -19.84 -11.71 6.36
CA TYR A 221 -18.99 -12.75 5.75
C TYR A 221 -18.28 -13.65 6.76
N CYS A 222 -17.65 -13.06 7.79
CA CYS A 222 -16.75 -13.81 8.69
C CYS A 222 -17.28 -13.93 10.13
N GLY A 223 -18.40 -13.28 10.45
CA GLY A 223 -18.93 -13.22 11.82
C GLY A 223 -18.12 -12.33 12.77
N PHE A 224 -17.07 -11.66 12.29
CA PHE A 224 -16.26 -10.79 13.16
C PHE A 224 -17.10 -9.72 13.83
N HIS A 225 -16.92 -9.61 15.14
CA HIS A 225 -17.59 -8.67 15.99
C HIS A 225 -16.64 -8.26 17.11
N SER A 226 -16.66 -6.99 17.51
CA SER A 226 -15.70 -6.45 18.48
C SER A 226 -16.41 -5.77 19.64
N ALA A 227 -15.85 -5.88 20.84
CA ALA A 227 -16.31 -5.14 22.02
C ALA A 227 -16.03 -3.63 21.93
N SER A 228 -15.02 -3.22 21.17
CA SER A 228 -14.46 -1.87 21.19
C SER A 228 -14.45 -1.19 19.81
N ARG A 229 -14.93 -1.87 18.77
CA ARG A 229 -14.88 -1.37 17.39
C ARG A 229 -16.17 -1.59 16.62
N LEU A 230 -16.52 -0.55 15.88
CA LEU A 230 -17.58 -0.54 14.88
C LEU A 230 -17.13 -1.32 13.64
N ASN A 231 -18.04 -2.10 13.06
CA ASN A 231 -17.87 -2.63 11.71
C ASN A 231 -18.12 -1.53 10.68
N GLY A 232 -17.62 -1.75 9.46
CA GLY A 232 -17.97 -0.94 8.31
C GLY A 232 -19.22 -1.48 7.60
N ILE A 233 -19.48 -0.91 6.43
CA ILE A 233 -20.58 -1.32 5.55
C ILE A 233 -19.98 -1.77 4.22
N ASP A 234 -20.36 -2.96 3.77
CA ASP A 234 -20.10 -3.43 2.42
C ASP A 234 -21.35 -3.24 1.55
N ARG A 235 -21.12 -2.93 0.27
CA ARG A 235 -22.18 -2.88 -0.75
C ARG A 235 -22.21 -4.22 -1.45
N VAL A 236 -23.33 -4.92 -1.32
CA VAL A 236 -23.52 -6.25 -1.89
C VAL A 236 -23.32 -6.20 -3.40
N ASP A 237 -24.06 -5.31 -4.05
CA ASP A 237 -23.88 -4.93 -5.44
C ASP A 237 -23.08 -3.61 -5.50
N ASN A 238 -21.86 -3.69 -6.02
CA ASN A 238 -20.96 -2.55 -6.15
C ASN A 238 -21.42 -1.51 -7.19
N ASN A 239 -22.34 -1.88 -8.09
CA ASN A 239 -22.99 -1.00 -9.06
C ASN A 239 -24.16 -0.20 -8.47
N LYS A 240 -24.56 -0.49 -7.23
CA LYS A 240 -25.57 0.26 -6.50
C LYS A 240 -24.95 1.14 -5.40
N GLY A 241 -25.70 2.14 -4.96
CA GLY A 241 -25.32 3.05 -3.87
C GLY A 241 -25.44 2.43 -2.48
N TYR A 242 -25.29 3.28 -1.47
CA TYR A 242 -25.60 2.98 -0.06
C TYR A 242 -27.11 3.12 0.16
N ILE A 243 -27.84 2.06 -0.17
CA ILE A 243 -29.27 1.89 0.09
C ILE A 243 -29.42 0.70 1.02
N ILE A 244 -30.39 0.71 1.94
CA ILE A 244 -30.50 -0.31 3.00
C ILE A 244 -30.56 -1.74 2.43
N ALA A 245 -31.29 -1.95 1.34
CA ALA A 245 -31.39 -3.24 0.65
C ALA A 245 -30.09 -3.73 -0.01
N ASN A 246 -29.08 -2.86 -0.18
CA ASN A 246 -27.79 -3.17 -0.80
C ASN A 246 -26.62 -3.15 0.22
N CYS A 247 -26.89 -2.87 1.49
CA CYS A 247 -25.87 -2.68 2.50
C CYS A 247 -25.89 -3.80 3.53
N ILE A 248 -24.72 -4.37 3.81
CA ILE A 248 -24.54 -5.39 4.85
C ILE A 248 -23.41 -5.01 5.82
N PRO A 249 -23.48 -5.46 7.08
CA PRO A 249 -22.42 -5.25 8.05
C PRO A 249 -21.13 -5.96 7.61
N CYS A 250 -20.00 -5.26 7.59
CA CYS A 250 -18.75 -5.85 7.11
C CYS A 250 -17.53 -5.32 7.84
N CYS A 251 -16.65 -6.22 8.30
CA CYS A 251 -15.37 -5.82 8.85
C CYS A 251 -14.45 -5.27 7.75
N LYS A 252 -13.53 -4.37 8.12
CA LYS A 252 -12.59 -3.73 7.18
C LYS A 252 -11.85 -4.75 6.32
N MET A 253 -11.38 -5.84 6.93
CA MET A 253 -10.59 -6.86 6.26
C MET A 253 -11.40 -7.62 5.18
N CYS A 254 -12.63 -8.05 5.49
CA CYS A 254 -13.50 -8.69 4.49
C CYS A 254 -13.84 -7.72 3.35
N ASN A 255 -14.14 -6.46 3.66
CA ASN A 255 -14.46 -5.45 2.65
C ASN A 255 -13.27 -5.19 1.71
N VAL A 256 -12.06 -5.14 2.25
CA VAL A 256 -10.82 -5.02 1.46
C VAL A 256 -10.57 -6.27 0.61
N MET A 257 -10.73 -7.47 1.16
CA MET A 257 -10.52 -8.72 0.41
C MET A 257 -11.55 -8.91 -0.71
N LYS A 258 -12.83 -8.58 -0.47
CA LYS A 258 -13.89 -8.61 -1.49
C LYS A 258 -13.66 -7.54 -2.55
N ASN A 259 -13.38 -6.31 -2.13
CA ASN A 259 -13.19 -5.18 -3.03
C ASN A 259 -14.38 -5.03 -4.01
N MET A 260 -14.12 -5.02 -5.32
CA MET A 260 -15.14 -4.89 -6.35
C MET A 260 -15.76 -6.22 -6.81
N GLN A 261 -15.29 -7.37 -6.28
CA GLN A 261 -15.77 -8.70 -6.69
C GLN A 261 -17.25 -8.90 -6.38
N HIS A 262 -17.87 -9.79 -7.15
CA HIS A 262 -19.20 -10.28 -6.84
C HIS A 262 -19.17 -11.03 -5.48
N PRO A 263 -20.18 -10.92 -4.60
CA PRO A 263 -20.16 -11.59 -3.29
C PRO A 263 -19.94 -13.12 -3.38
N LEU A 264 -20.61 -13.79 -4.32
CA LEU A 264 -20.43 -15.23 -4.54
C LEU A 264 -19.06 -15.58 -5.13
N GLU A 265 -18.52 -14.73 -6.01
CA GLU A 265 -17.16 -14.89 -6.56
C GLU A 265 -16.12 -14.84 -5.44
N PHE A 266 -16.28 -13.88 -4.53
CA PHE A 266 -15.43 -13.71 -3.35
C PHE A 266 -15.51 -14.95 -2.44
N LEU A 267 -16.71 -15.43 -2.13
CA LEU A 267 -16.92 -16.59 -1.26
C LEU A 267 -16.38 -17.89 -1.87
N ASP A 268 -16.68 -18.15 -3.14
CA ASP A 268 -16.15 -19.31 -3.89
C ASP A 268 -14.61 -19.28 -3.92
N LYS A 269 -14.01 -18.09 -4.05
CA LYS A 269 -12.55 -17.94 -4.08
C LYS A 269 -11.92 -18.22 -2.72
N VAL A 270 -12.49 -17.62 -1.67
CA VAL A 270 -12.06 -17.83 -0.28
C VAL A 270 -12.12 -19.31 0.08
N ASP A 271 -13.21 -19.97 -0.31
CA ASP A 271 -13.40 -21.39 -0.10
C ASP A 271 -12.32 -22.24 -0.78
N GLY A 272 -12.03 -21.93 -2.06
CA GLY A 272 -10.98 -22.56 -2.83
C GLY A 272 -9.58 -22.37 -2.23
N ILE A 273 -9.25 -21.16 -1.77
CA ILE A 273 -7.98 -20.86 -1.09
C ILE A 273 -7.88 -21.66 0.21
N ALA A 274 -8.94 -21.69 1.03
CA ALA A 274 -8.94 -22.44 2.28
C ALA A 274 -8.78 -23.95 2.04
N LYS A 275 -9.46 -24.52 1.03
CA LYS A 275 -9.29 -25.92 0.62
C LYS A 275 -7.88 -26.23 0.12
N TYR A 276 -7.27 -25.30 -0.63
CA TYR A 276 -5.89 -25.45 -1.08
C TYR A 276 -4.90 -25.42 0.08
N TYR A 277 -5.11 -24.54 1.05
CA TYR A 277 -4.29 -24.49 2.26
C TYR A 277 -4.40 -25.77 3.10
N LEU A 278 -5.63 -26.20 3.42
CA LEU A 278 -5.90 -27.33 4.31
C LEU A 278 -5.63 -28.70 3.67
N TYR A 279 -5.92 -28.85 2.38
CA TYR A 279 -5.97 -30.16 1.71
C TYR A 279 -5.20 -30.20 0.38
N LYS A 280 -4.52 -29.12 -0.01
CA LYS A 280 -3.82 -28.98 -1.31
C LYS A 280 -4.73 -29.23 -2.53
N ARG A 281 -6.04 -29.05 -2.36
CA ARG A 281 -7.03 -29.11 -3.45
C ARG A 281 -7.09 -27.78 -4.17
N THR A 282 -6.75 -27.76 -5.45
CA THR A 282 -6.82 -26.57 -6.29
C THR A 282 -8.28 -26.17 -6.55
N ILE A 283 -8.48 -24.92 -7.01
CA ILE A 283 -9.81 -24.44 -7.42
C ILE A 283 -10.33 -25.30 -8.59
N SER A 284 -11.59 -25.73 -8.52
CA SER A 284 -12.22 -26.55 -9.55
C SER A 284 -12.36 -25.80 -10.88
N GLU A 285 -12.30 -26.53 -11.98
CA GLU A 285 -12.54 -25.98 -13.32
C GLU A 285 -13.93 -25.34 -13.45
N GLU A 286 -14.94 -25.92 -12.81
CA GLU A 286 -16.29 -25.34 -12.75
C GLU A 286 -16.28 -23.92 -12.19
N ASN A 287 -15.60 -23.69 -11.06
CA ASN A 287 -15.48 -22.36 -10.47
C ASN A 287 -14.63 -21.41 -11.33
N ILE A 288 -13.61 -21.91 -12.03
CA ILE A 288 -12.81 -21.10 -12.96
C ILE A 288 -13.66 -20.67 -14.16
N CYS A 289 -14.44 -21.57 -14.74
CA CYS A 289 -15.36 -21.28 -15.84
C CYS A 289 -16.47 -20.31 -15.43
N LYS A 290 -17.00 -20.47 -14.21
CA LYS A 290 -17.99 -19.59 -13.61
C LYS A 290 -17.44 -18.18 -13.37
N TRP A 291 -16.19 -18.08 -12.87
CA TRP A 291 -15.55 -16.82 -12.49
C TRP A 291 -14.26 -16.59 -13.27
N ILE A 292 -14.38 -16.17 -14.54
CA ILE A 292 -13.25 -15.90 -15.44
C ILE A 292 -12.27 -14.88 -14.84
N SER A 293 -12.75 -13.96 -14.00
CA SER A 293 -11.97 -12.97 -13.24
C SER A 293 -10.89 -13.59 -12.33
N TYR A 294 -10.99 -14.88 -11.98
CA TYR A 294 -9.92 -15.60 -11.30
C TYR A 294 -8.64 -15.68 -12.11
N LEU A 295 -8.77 -15.59 -13.44
CA LEU A 295 -7.69 -15.62 -14.40
C LEU A 295 -7.25 -14.20 -14.74
N SER A 296 -5.95 -13.93 -14.58
CA SER A 296 -5.33 -12.72 -15.09
C SER A 296 -5.40 -12.67 -16.63
N THR A 297 -6.20 -11.75 -17.17
CA THR A 297 -6.38 -11.53 -18.62
C THR A 297 -5.39 -10.53 -19.23
N GLY A 298 -4.59 -9.86 -18.39
CA GLY A 298 -3.56 -8.92 -18.83
C GLY A 298 -2.36 -9.61 -19.47
N LYS A 299 -1.60 -8.86 -20.28
CA LYS A 299 -0.29 -9.30 -20.76
C LYS A 299 0.60 -9.63 -19.56
N ARG A 300 1.32 -10.74 -19.63
CA ARG A 300 2.34 -11.13 -18.65
C ARG A 300 3.35 -9.98 -18.49
N GLU A 301 3.49 -9.45 -17.27
CA GLU A 301 4.55 -8.49 -16.94
C GLU A 301 5.90 -9.18 -17.16
N THR A 302 6.86 -8.50 -17.79
CA THR A 302 8.23 -9.03 -18.03
C THR A 302 9.17 -8.72 -16.87
N TYR A 303 10.37 -9.32 -16.87
CA TYR A 303 11.46 -8.97 -15.94
C TYR A 303 11.76 -7.45 -15.95
N THR A 304 11.81 -6.88 -17.16
CA THR A 304 12.05 -5.44 -17.35
C THR A 304 10.89 -4.59 -16.83
N ASP A 305 9.64 -5.06 -16.95
CA ASP A 305 8.47 -4.39 -16.38
C ASP A 305 8.54 -4.35 -14.85
N TYR A 306 8.86 -5.47 -14.19
CA TYR A 306 9.04 -5.51 -12.73
C TYR A 306 10.17 -4.58 -12.28
N THR A 307 11.33 -4.64 -12.93
CA THR A 307 12.48 -3.80 -12.60
C THR A 307 12.13 -2.31 -12.69
N ARG A 308 11.47 -1.91 -13.77
CA ARG A 308 11.01 -0.52 -13.98
C ARG A 308 9.98 -0.10 -12.95
N LYS A 309 8.97 -0.93 -12.67
CA LYS A 309 7.91 -0.66 -11.68
C LYS A 309 8.48 -0.49 -10.28
N CYS A 310 9.47 -1.31 -9.91
CA CYS A 310 10.14 -1.21 -8.61
C CYS A 310 10.89 0.10 -8.45
N LYS A 311 11.61 0.56 -9.49
CA LYS A 311 12.27 1.88 -9.49
C LYS A 311 11.29 3.03 -9.25
N HIS A 312 10.13 3.02 -9.91
CA HIS A 312 9.12 4.07 -9.72
C HIS A 312 8.40 4.03 -8.38
N THR A 313 8.41 2.88 -7.69
CA THR A 313 7.67 2.68 -6.44
C THR A 313 8.57 2.63 -5.22
N GLU A 314 9.87 2.94 -5.37
CA GLU A 314 10.87 2.83 -4.29
C GLU A 314 10.83 1.43 -3.65
N LEU A 315 10.82 0.40 -4.50
CA LEU A 315 10.99 -1.00 -4.14
C LEU A 315 12.32 -1.50 -4.71
N GLU A 316 13.00 -2.36 -3.97
CA GLU A 316 14.19 -3.04 -4.49
C GLU A 316 13.78 -4.31 -5.25
N PHE A 317 14.40 -4.54 -6.40
CA PHE A 317 14.20 -5.76 -7.20
C PHE A 317 15.52 -6.51 -7.27
N LEU A 318 15.66 -7.52 -6.40
CA LEU A 318 16.89 -8.29 -6.19
C LEU A 318 16.85 -9.65 -6.88
N LEU A 319 15.73 -10.03 -7.49
CA LEU A 319 15.61 -11.24 -8.29
C LEU A 319 16.45 -11.09 -9.58
N SER A 320 17.24 -12.10 -9.88
CA SER A 320 17.83 -12.31 -11.21
C SER A 320 16.75 -12.70 -12.23
N GLU A 321 17.07 -12.54 -13.51
CA GLU A 321 16.15 -12.91 -14.60
C GLU A 321 15.79 -14.41 -14.59
N LYS A 322 16.73 -15.27 -14.18
CA LYS A 322 16.50 -16.71 -13.99
C LYS A 322 15.51 -16.97 -12.84
N GLU A 323 15.69 -16.36 -11.67
CA GLU A 323 14.80 -16.52 -10.51
C GLU A 323 13.38 -16.00 -10.80
N TYR A 324 13.30 -14.83 -11.43
CA TYR A 324 12.04 -14.28 -11.92
C TYR A 324 11.32 -15.27 -12.86
N THR A 325 12.04 -15.87 -13.80
CA THR A 325 11.47 -16.82 -14.77
C THR A 325 10.99 -18.10 -14.08
N GLY A 326 11.73 -18.61 -13.10
CA GLY A 326 11.32 -19.74 -12.27
C GLY A 326 10.03 -19.44 -11.50
N LEU A 327 9.94 -18.27 -10.88
CA LEU A 327 8.74 -17.83 -10.15
C LEU A 327 7.54 -17.67 -11.09
N ILE A 328 7.67 -16.96 -12.20
CA ILE A 328 6.49 -16.66 -13.04
C ILE A 328 5.89 -17.90 -13.71
N ASN A 329 6.66 -18.98 -13.83
CA ASN A 329 6.22 -20.26 -14.40
C ASN A 329 5.59 -21.21 -13.37
N GLY A 330 5.66 -20.90 -12.07
CA GLY A 330 5.07 -21.72 -11.02
C GLY A 330 3.53 -21.70 -10.94
N VAL A 331 3.01 -22.41 -9.94
CA VAL A 331 1.59 -22.38 -9.56
C VAL A 331 1.34 -21.36 -8.46
N CYS A 332 0.14 -20.77 -8.42
CA CYS A 332 -0.20 -19.79 -7.39
C CYS A 332 -0.12 -20.42 -5.99
N TYR A 333 0.71 -19.87 -5.11
CA TYR A 333 0.94 -20.42 -3.77
C TYR A 333 -0.28 -20.34 -2.83
N LEU A 334 -1.27 -19.50 -3.16
CA LEU A 334 -2.50 -19.30 -2.38
C LEU A 334 -3.67 -20.18 -2.84
N CYS A 335 -3.85 -20.36 -4.15
CA CYS A 335 -5.03 -21.07 -4.68
C CYS A 335 -4.71 -22.24 -5.61
N GLY A 336 -3.43 -22.46 -5.91
CA GLY A 336 -2.96 -23.57 -6.75
C GLY A 336 -3.27 -23.45 -8.24
N ILE A 337 -3.80 -22.32 -8.73
CA ILE A 337 -4.02 -22.10 -10.17
C ILE A 337 -2.67 -22.06 -10.89
N ALA A 338 -2.51 -22.93 -11.89
CA ALA A 338 -1.36 -22.99 -12.79
C ALA A 338 -1.50 -22.07 -14.01
N ASN A 339 -0.39 -21.79 -14.70
CA ASN A 339 -0.38 -21.07 -15.98
C ASN A 339 -1.18 -21.80 -17.06
N ARG A 340 -1.86 -21.05 -17.94
CA ARG A 340 -2.71 -21.55 -19.03
C ARG A 340 -2.67 -20.60 -20.23
N THR A 341 -3.30 -20.98 -21.34
CA THR A 341 -3.34 -20.19 -22.60
C THR A 341 -3.73 -18.72 -22.37
N ASN A 342 -4.73 -18.45 -21.55
CA ASN A 342 -5.23 -17.10 -21.25
C ASN A 342 -4.98 -16.66 -19.80
N HIS A 343 -4.01 -17.29 -19.13
CA HIS A 343 -3.71 -16.97 -17.74
C HIS A 343 -2.22 -17.12 -17.46
N SER A 344 -1.60 -16.04 -17.01
CA SER A 344 -0.26 -16.08 -16.44
C SER A 344 -0.26 -15.64 -14.98
N ASN A 345 0.45 -16.40 -14.16
CA ASN A 345 0.79 -16.01 -12.79
C ASN A 345 1.84 -14.89 -12.81
N GLY A 346 1.84 -14.08 -11.75
CA GLY A 346 2.88 -13.08 -11.47
C GLY A 346 3.63 -13.43 -10.20
N ILE A 347 4.24 -12.41 -9.59
CA ILE A 347 5.03 -12.53 -8.36
C ILE A 347 4.38 -11.69 -7.27
N ASP A 348 4.05 -12.31 -6.15
CA ASP A 348 3.63 -11.64 -4.92
C ASP A 348 4.80 -11.52 -3.95
N ARG A 349 4.82 -10.42 -3.20
CA ARG A 349 5.71 -10.27 -2.05
C ARG A 349 5.06 -10.94 -0.85
N PHE A 350 5.64 -12.04 -0.40
CA PHE A 350 5.09 -12.86 0.68
C PHE A 350 4.78 -12.01 1.91
N ASP A 351 5.74 -11.17 2.30
CA ASP A 351 5.55 -10.05 3.21
C ASP A 351 5.66 -8.72 2.45
N SER A 352 4.54 -7.99 2.41
CA SER A 352 4.45 -6.70 1.72
C SER A 352 5.09 -5.54 2.48
N SER A 353 5.35 -5.70 3.78
CA SER A 353 6.07 -4.72 4.61
C SER A 353 7.55 -4.64 4.22
N ILE A 354 8.10 -5.78 3.78
CA ILE A 354 9.43 -5.86 3.20
C ILE A 354 9.37 -5.26 1.79
N ARG A 355 10.01 -4.09 1.62
CA ARG A 355 9.97 -3.29 0.38
C ARG A 355 10.93 -3.82 -0.71
N CYS A 356 11.12 -5.13 -0.80
CA CYS A 356 11.95 -5.76 -1.82
C CYS A 356 11.33 -7.04 -2.40
N TYR A 357 11.65 -7.30 -3.66
CA TYR A 357 11.51 -8.61 -4.29
C TYR A 357 12.86 -9.33 -4.20
N SER A 358 12.98 -10.21 -3.23
CA SER A 358 14.08 -11.18 -3.10
C SER A 358 13.53 -12.58 -3.24
N LEU A 359 14.39 -13.59 -3.43
CA LEU A 359 13.94 -14.97 -3.57
C LEU A 359 13.18 -15.46 -2.33
N ASP A 360 13.60 -15.02 -1.13
CA ASP A 360 12.97 -15.38 0.14
C ASP A 360 11.60 -14.69 0.36
N ASN A 361 11.43 -13.47 -0.18
CA ASN A 361 10.21 -12.69 -0.04
C ASN A 361 9.28 -12.79 -1.26
N SER A 362 9.59 -13.59 -2.28
CA SER A 362 8.82 -13.64 -3.53
C SER A 362 8.20 -15.01 -3.75
N LYS A 363 6.88 -15.05 -4.03
CA LYS A 363 6.15 -16.29 -4.34
C LYS A 363 5.32 -16.13 -5.61
N THR A 364 5.21 -17.20 -6.39
CA THR A 364 4.35 -17.24 -7.58
C THR A 364 2.89 -17.07 -7.17
N CYS A 365 2.19 -16.08 -7.71
CA CYS A 365 0.83 -15.78 -7.30
C CYS A 365 -0.01 -15.30 -8.49
N CYS A 366 -1.25 -15.77 -8.60
CA CYS A 366 -2.17 -15.23 -9.60
C CYS A 366 -2.58 -13.80 -9.21
N GLY A 367 -2.85 -12.95 -10.21
CA GLY A 367 -3.18 -11.54 -9.96
C GLY A 367 -4.38 -11.37 -9.04
N HIS A 368 -5.38 -12.24 -9.15
CA HIS A 368 -6.56 -12.23 -8.30
C HIS A 368 -6.22 -12.44 -6.81
N CYS A 369 -5.41 -13.46 -6.49
CA CYS A 369 -5.01 -13.71 -5.09
C CYS A 369 -4.09 -12.62 -4.55
N ASN A 370 -3.19 -12.08 -5.39
CA ASN A 370 -2.32 -10.98 -5.02
C ASN A 370 -3.14 -9.72 -4.65
N VAL A 371 -4.16 -9.39 -5.45
CA VAL A 371 -5.09 -8.27 -5.14
C VAL A 371 -5.87 -8.52 -3.85
N MET A 372 -6.38 -9.74 -3.65
CA MET A 372 -7.14 -10.08 -2.43
C MET A 372 -6.27 -10.02 -1.17
N LYS A 373 -5.02 -10.51 -1.23
CA LYS A 373 -4.07 -10.43 -0.13
C LYS A 373 -3.68 -8.98 0.14
N GLY A 374 -3.38 -8.22 -0.90
CA GLY A 374 -2.94 -6.84 -0.77
C GLY A 374 -1.74 -6.74 0.17
N THR A 375 -1.87 -5.93 1.22
CA THR A 375 -0.83 -5.74 2.24
C THR A 375 -0.99 -6.64 3.48
N LEU A 376 -1.96 -7.57 3.47
CA LEU A 376 -2.16 -8.49 4.60
C LEU A 376 -0.99 -9.47 4.68
N SER A 377 -0.62 -9.84 5.91
CA SER A 377 0.33 -10.94 6.12
C SER A 377 -0.28 -12.24 5.58
N TYR A 378 0.59 -13.17 5.16
CA TYR A 378 0.14 -14.49 4.72
C TYR A 378 -0.76 -15.18 5.75
N SER A 379 -0.35 -15.16 7.02
CA SER A 379 -1.09 -15.80 8.11
C SER A 379 -2.47 -15.19 8.32
N ASP A 380 -2.57 -13.85 8.34
CA ASP A 380 -3.85 -13.16 8.52
C ASP A 380 -4.80 -13.47 7.36
N PHE A 381 -4.29 -13.42 6.13
CA PHE A 381 -5.08 -13.70 4.94
C PHE A 381 -5.64 -15.13 4.95
N ILE A 382 -4.79 -16.13 5.22
CA ILE A 382 -5.22 -17.54 5.27
C ILE A 382 -6.21 -17.78 6.41
N HIS A 383 -5.94 -17.29 7.61
CA HIS A 383 -6.86 -17.43 8.73
C HIS A 383 -8.20 -16.77 8.46
N LYS A 384 -8.22 -15.64 7.76
CA LYS A 384 -9.46 -14.99 7.35
C LYS A 384 -10.25 -15.82 6.36
N CYS A 385 -9.58 -16.43 5.39
CA CYS A 385 -10.22 -17.35 4.46
C CYS A 385 -10.86 -18.54 5.19
N ILE A 386 -10.14 -19.14 6.14
CA ILE A 386 -10.65 -20.23 6.98
C ILE A 386 -11.84 -19.78 7.83
N GLN A 387 -11.76 -18.58 8.44
CA GLN A 387 -12.83 -18.01 9.25
C GLN A 387 -14.13 -17.83 8.45
N ILE A 388 -14.03 -17.22 7.26
CA ILE A 388 -15.19 -17.01 6.37
C ILE A 388 -15.79 -18.37 5.99
N ARG A 389 -14.97 -19.35 5.61
CA ARG A 389 -15.43 -20.71 5.27
C ARG A 389 -16.20 -21.37 6.42
N HIS A 390 -15.78 -21.17 7.67
CA HIS A 390 -16.47 -21.75 8.83
C HIS A 390 -17.75 -21.01 9.24
N ARG A 391 -17.87 -19.71 8.95
CA ARG A 391 -19.05 -18.91 9.37
C ARG A 391 -20.33 -19.36 8.68
N ILE A 392 -20.24 -19.87 7.45
CA ILE A 392 -21.34 -20.23 6.53
C ILE A 392 -22.45 -19.17 6.58
N CYS A 393 -22.24 -18.05 5.89
CA CYS A 393 -23.26 -17.00 5.77
C CYS A 393 -24.37 -17.42 4.79
N ASP A 394 -25.57 -16.89 4.97
CA ASP A 394 -26.66 -17.10 4.01
C ASP A 394 -26.30 -16.45 2.67
N CYS A 395 -26.08 -17.27 1.66
CA CYS A 395 -25.70 -16.84 0.31
C CYS A 395 -26.92 -16.57 -0.58
N SER A 396 -28.13 -16.95 -0.15
CA SER A 396 -29.36 -16.76 -0.93
C SER A 396 -29.62 -15.28 -1.21
N VAL A 397 -29.22 -14.40 -0.28
CA VAL A 397 -29.26 -12.94 -0.42
C VAL A 397 -28.37 -12.41 -1.55
N PHE A 398 -27.48 -13.21 -2.13
CA PHE A 398 -26.62 -12.81 -3.25
C PHE A 398 -27.10 -13.33 -4.60
N LEU A 399 -28.10 -14.21 -4.64
CA LEU A 399 -28.58 -14.84 -5.89
C LEU A 399 -29.22 -13.84 -6.86
N HIS A 400 -29.74 -12.72 -6.35
CA HIS A 400 -30.35 -11.67 -7.15
C HIS A 400 -29.34 -10.62 -7.66
N VAL A 401 -28.06 -10.75 -7.28
CA VAL A 401 -27.00 -9.84 -7.73
C VAL A 401 -26.56 -10.30 -9.12
N PRO A 402 -26.64 -9.45 -10.16
CA PRO A 402 -26.28 -9.86 -11.51
C PRO A 402 -24.76 -9.93 -11.67
N ILE A 403 -24.31 -10.81 -12.57
CA ILE A 403 -22.91 -10.85 -13.01
C ILE A 403 -22.76 -9.83 -14.13
N TYR A 404 -21.91 -8.82 -13.90
CA TYR A 404 -21.77 -7.68 -14.80
C TYR A 404 -20.50 -7.77 -15.64
N ASP A 405 -20.59 -7.31 -16.89
CA ASP A 405 -19.43 -7.18 -17.79
C ASP A 405 -18.64 -5.89 -17.45
N ILE A 406 -17.37 -6.06 -17.07
CA ILE A 406 -16.47 -4.99 -16.60
C ILE A 406 -15.85 -4.20 -17.79
N SER A 407 -16.36 -4.36 -19.02
CA SER A 407 -15.85 -3.61 -20.17
C SER A 407 -15.96 -2.08 -19.97
N LYS A 408 -14.86 -1.35 -20.16
CA LYS A 408 -14.86 0.11 -20.13
C LYS A 408 -15.74 0.71 -21.23
N CYS A 409 -16.41 1.81 -20.91
CA CYS A 409 -17.10 2.68 -21.87
C CYS A 409 -16.07 3.37 -22.78
N ARG A 410 -16.17 3.19 -24.11
CA ARG A 410 -15.19 3.72 -25.10
C ARG A 410 -15.77 4.71 -26.12
N ASN A 411 -17.09 4.83 -26.23
CA ASN A 411 -17.71 5.72 -27.20
C ASN A 411 -17.53 7.20 -26.79
N GLU A 412 -17.51 8.10 -27.78
CA GLU A 412 -17.44 9.56 -27.59
C GLU A 412 -18.74 10.15 -27.01
N SER A 413 -19.86 9.46 -27.22
CA SER A 413 -21.15 9.78 -26.63
C SER A 413 -22.03 8.53 -26.54
N TYR A 414 -23.12 8.63 -25.77
CA TYR A 414 -24.09 7.54 -25.60
C TYR A 414 -25.52 8.07 -25.75
N THR A 415 -26.37 7.31 -26.43
CA THR A 415 -27.81 7.57 -26.53
C THR A 415 -28.52 7.23 -25.23
N ALA A 416 -29.77 7.71 -25.05
CA ALA A 416 -30.56 7.38 -23.88
C ALA A 416 -30.83 5.86 -23.77
N GLU A 417 -31.00 5.18 -24.90
CA GLU A 417 -31.16 3.72 -24.99
C GLU A 417 -29.88 2.98 -24.61
N GLU A 418 -28.72 3.43 -25.08
CA GLU A 418 -27.43 2.85 -24.69
C GLU A 418 -27.17 3.03 -23.19
N ILE A 419 -27.51 4.19 -22.63
CA ILE A 419 -27.39 4.45 -21.19
C ILE A 419 -28.33 3.57 -20.38
N HIS A 420 -29.59 3.43 -20.82
CA HIS A 420 -30.55 2.52 -20.21
C HIS A 420 -30.08 1.06 -20.27
N ASN A 421 -29.50 0.64 -21.39
CA ASN A 421 -28.90 -0.69 -21.50
C ASN A 421 -27.73 -0.86 -20.52
N MET A 422 -26.88 0.17 -20.37
CA MET A 422 -25.78 0.17 -19.39
C MET A 422 -26.27 0.12 -17.94
N MET A 423 -27.41 0.75 -17.66
CA MET A 423 -28.13 0.70 -16.40
C MET A 423 -28.62 -0.72 -16.04
N ILE A 424 -29.05 -1.50 -17.03
CA ILE A 424 -29.59 -2.86 -16.83
C ILE A 424 -28.49 -3.93 -16.84
N ASN A 425 -27.52 -3.82 -17.76
CA ASN A 425 -26.44 -4.81 -17.90
C ASN A 425 -25.24 -4.55 -16.95
N GLY A 426 -25.39 -3.59 -16.04
CA GLY A 426 -24.44 -3.16 -15.01
C GLY A 426 -23.10 -2.62 -15.49
N LYS A 427 -23.08 -2.04 -16.70
CA LYS A 427 -22.03 -1.12 -17.14
C LYS A 427 -22.24 0.31 -16.63
N TYR A 428 -23.24 0.54 -15.78
CA TYR A 428 -23.61 1.87 -15.29
C TYR A 428 -22.47 2.57 -14.53
N MET A 429 -21.71 1.86 -13.70
CA MET A 429 -20.56 2.47 -13.01
C MET A 429 -19.46 2.88 -13.98
N ASN A 430 -19.23 2.10 -15.05
CA ASN A 430 -18.29 2.45 -16.11
C ASN A 430 -18.78 3.70 -16.85
N TYR A 431 -20.10 3.84 -17.04
CA TYR A 431 -20.69 5.06 -17.59
C TYR A 431 -20.54 6.27 -16.66
N LEU A 432 -20.69 6.10 -15.35
CA LEU A 432 -20.46 7.18 -14.38
C LEU A 432 -18.99 7.60 -14.33
N GLU A 433 -18.06 6.66 -14.44
CA GLU A 433 -16.63 6.94 -14.57
C GLU A 433 -16.34 7.72 -15.86
N TRP A 434 -16.88 7.24 -16.99
CA TRP A 434 -16.82 7.95 -18.27
C TRP A 434 -17.39 9.37 -18.17
N CYS A 435 -18.52 9.57 -17.47
CA CYS A 435 -19.10 10.89 -17.25
C CYS A 435 -18.15 11.84 -16.51
N LYS A 436 -17.41 11.34 -15.52
CA LYS A 436 -16.41 12.15 -14.78
C LYS A 436 -15.22 12.50 -15.66
N GLU A 437 -14.69 11.52 -16.41
CA GLU A 437 -13.60 11.74 -17.37
C GLU A 437 -13.97 12.79 -18.44
N HIS A 438 -15.24 12.82 -18.84
CA HIS A 438 -15.79 13.77 -19.83
C HIS A 438 -16.38 15.03 -19.21
N ASN A 439 -16.04 15.32 -17.94
CA ASN A 439 -16.42 16.53 -17.20
C ASN A 439 -17.93 16.83 -17.26
N LYS A 440 -18.78 15.81 -17.13
CA LYS A 440 -20.22 16.00 -16.97
C LYS A 440 -20.51 16.68 -15.62
N SER A 441 -21.57 17.47 -15.56
CA SER A 441 -21.87 18.25 -14.34
C SER A 441 -22.17 17.33 -13.13
N PRO A 442 -21.78 17.72 -11.90
CA PRO A 442 -22.10 16.94 -10.70
C PRO A 442 -23.59 16.69 -10.51
N GLU A 443 -24.44 17.66 -10.86
CA GLU A 443 -25.88 17.49 -10.70
C GLU A 443 -26.47 16.62 -11.83
N PHE A 444 -25.81 16.48 -12.99
CA PHE A 444 -26.18 15.47 -14.00
C PHE A 444 -25.87 14.07 -13.47
N ILE A 445 -24.66 13.87 -12.93
CA ILE A 445 -24.26 12.60 -12.32
C ILE A 445 -25.22 12.22 -11.17
N SER A 446 -25.62 13.20 -10.34
CA SER A 446 -26.59 12.98 -9.26
C SER A 446 -27.96 12.56 -9.80
N ALA A 447 -28.50 13.31 -10.77
CA ALA A 447 -29.81 13.02 -11.34
C ALA A 447 -29.86 11.66 -12.04
N MET A 448 -28.80 11.31 -12.78
CA MET A 448 -28.69 9.99 -13.41
C MET A 448 -28.69 8.86 -12.39
N ASN A 449 -28.01 9.03 -11.25
CA ASN A 449 -28.00 8.04 -10.17
C ASN A 449 -29.39 7.87 -9.54
N GLU A 450 -30.13 8.97 -9.35
CA GLU A 450 -31.50 8.92 -8.86
C GLU A 450 -32.42 8.18 -9.83
N ILE A 451 -32.30 8.44 -11.14
CA ILE A 451 -33.08 7.76 -12.19
C ILE A 451 -32.84 6.25 -12.14
N GLN A 452 -31.59 5.81 -11.98
CA GLN A 452 -31.24 4.39 -11.93
C GLN A 452 -31.89 3.65 -10.74
N HIS A 453 -32.03 4.34 -9.61
CA HIS A 453 -32.45 3.74 -8.35
C HIS A 453 -33.91 4.03 -7.97
N ARG A 454 -34.65 4.70 -8.86
CA ARG A 454 -36.07 4.99 -8.66
C ARG A 454 -36.92 3.75 -8.90
N THR A 455 -37.52 3.24 -7.82
CA THR A 455 -38.40 2.06 -7.82
C THR A 455 -39.73 2.30 -8.53
N ASP A 456 -40.14 3.55 -8.68
CA ASP A 456 -41.35 4.02 -9.37
C ASP A 456 -41.24 3.99 -10.91
N ILE A 457 -40.02 3.96 -11.46
CA ILE A 457 -39.78 4.08 -12.91
C ILE A 457 -39.37 2.73 -13.54
N GLN A 458 -39.05 1.71 -12.72
CA GLN A 458 -38.62 0.40 -13.20
C GLN A 458 -39.80 -0.47 -13.67
N THR A 459 -40.24 -0.23 -14.91
CA THR A 459 -40.58 -1.33 -15.83
C THR A 459 -40.77 -0.90 -17.29
N ASN A 460 -41.09 0.37 -17.62
CA ASN A 460 -41.26 0.78 -19.03
C ASN A 460 -41.02 2.27 -19.37
N ASN A 461 -40.54 3.12 -18.44
CA ASN A 461 -40.55 4.58 -18.66
C ASN A 461 -39.27 5.33 -18.24
N ILE A 462 -38.11 4.66 -18.13
CA ILE A 462 -36.83 5.31 -17.75
C ILE A 462 -36.26 6.20 -18.87
N ILE A 463 -36.38 5.77 -20.13
CA ILE A 463 -35.72 6.44 -21.27
C ILE A 463 -36.09 7.93 -21.37
N PRO A 464 -37.38 8.36 -21.25
CA PRO A 464 -37.73 9.78 -21.27
C PRO A 464 -37.05 10.61 -20.18
N HIS A 465 -36.83 10.04 -18.98
CA HIS A 465 -36.11 10.73 -17.92
C HIS A 465 -34.62 10.89 -18.23
N ILE A 466 -34.00 9.88 -18.85
CA ILE A 466 -32.61 9.98 -19.33
C ILE A 466 -32.51 11.05 -20.42
N VAL A 467 -33.44 11.08 -21.38
CA VAL A 467 -33.50 12.09 -22.43
C VAL A 467 -33.58 13.50 -21.82
N SER A 468 -34.49 13.70 -20.86
CA SER A 468 -34.63 14.98 -20.15
C SER A 468 -33.34 15.42 -19.45
N GLU A 469 -32.63 14.51 -18.78
CA GLU A 469 -31.35 14.86 -18.13
C GLU A 469 -30.21 15.10 -19.13
N LEU A 470 -30.18 14.38 -20.26
CA LEU A 470 -29.24 14.66 -21.34
C LEU A 470 -29.46 16.05 -21.95
N GLU A 471 -30.72 16.47 -22.11
CA GLU A 471 -31.07 17.82 -22.57
C GLU A 471 -30.65 18.88 -21.56
N LYS A 472 -30.96 18.68 -20.28
CA LYS A 472 -30.49 19.57 -19.19
C LYS A 472 -28.97 19.68 -19.16
N GLU A 473 -28.25 18.58 -19.34
CA GLU A 473 -26.79 18.60 -19.41
C GLU A 473 -26.28 19.35 -20.65
N ARG A 474 -26.94 19.22 -21.81
CA ARG A 474 -26.64 20.06 -22.98
C ARG A 474 -26.88 21.53 -22.67
N SER A 475 -27.96 21.90 -22.00
CA SER A 475 -28.23 23.27 -21.58
C SER A 475 -27.21 23.79 -20.56
N ARG A 476 -26.78 22.96 -19.60
CA ARG A 476 -25.69 23.29 -18.65
C ARG A 476 -24.37 23.51 -19.37
N LYS A 477 -24.07 22.68 -20.38
CA LYS A 477 -22.90 22.85 -21.25
C LYS A 477 -23.04 24.06 -22.18
N ALA A 478 -24.22 24.34 -22.72
CA ALA A 478 -24.51 25.49 -23.58
C ALA A 478 -24.28 26.81 -22.81
N HIS A 479 -24.81 26.91 -21.58
CA HIS A 479 -24.52 28.03 -20.68
C HIS A 479 -23.04 28.10 -20.28
N ALA A 480 -22.32 26.97 -20.24
CA ALA A 480 -20.87 26.96 -20.02
C ALA A 480 -20.05 27.34 -21.27
N THR A 481 -20.56 27.10 -22.48
CA THR A 481 -19.92 27.45 -23.77
C THR A 481 -20.25 28.87 -24.24
N ASP A 482 -21.39 29.43 -23.84
CA ASP A 482 -21.72 30.85 -24.09
C ASP A 482 -20.88 31.79 -23.20
N VAL A 483 -20.25 31.25 -22.15
CA VAL A 483 -19.20 31.91 -21.37
C VAL A 483 -17.83 31.44 -21.87
N LYS A 484 -17.35 32.04 -22.98
CA LYS A 484 -15.93 32.28 -23.39
C LYS A 484 -15.73 32.17 -24.91
N LYS A 485 -15.96 33.26 -25.65
CA LYS A 485 -15.12 33.55 -26.84
C LYS A 485 -13.90 34.33 -26.37
N ASN A 486 -12.71 33.73 -26.32
CA ASN A 486 -11.49 34.43 -25.92
C ASN A 486 -11.16 35.57 -26.90
N MET A 487 -11.02 36.79 -26.41
CA MET A 487 -10.49 37.88 -27.23
C MET A 487 -8.95 37.78 -27.30
N HIS A 488 -8.41 37.73 -28.51
CA HIS A 488 -6.95 37.67 -28.73
C HIS A 488 -6.28 39.01 -28.39
N SER A 489 -5.05 38.96 -27.88
CA SER A 489 -4.27 40.14 -27.48
C SER A 489 -3.99 41.10 -28.64
N THR A 490 -3.84 40.58 -29.85
CA THR A 490 -3.70 41.39 -31.08
C THR A 490 -4.96 42.20 -31.37
N THR A 491 -6.14 41.60 -31.16
CA THR A 491 -7.44 42.26 -31.34
C THR A 491 -7.66 43.33 -30.26
N LEU A 492 -7.29 43.02 -29.02
CA LEU A 492 -7.31 43.99 -27.92
C LEU A 492 -6.42 45.20 -28.26
N TYR A 493 -5.16 44.97 -28.63
CA TYR A 493 -4.23 46.03 -29.01
C TYR A 493 -4.83 46.94 -30.10
N CYS A 494 -5.31 46.36 -31.21
CA CYS A 494 -5.91 47.12 -32.30
C CYS A 494 -7.10 47.99 -31.82
N ASN A 495 -8.01 47.42 -31.01
CA ASN A 495 -9.16 48.16 -30.49
C ASN A 495 -8.75 49.32 -29.59
N LEU A 496 -7.79 49.11 -28.70
CA LEU A 496 -7.31 50.15 -27.78
C LEU A 496 -6.57 51.28 -28.52
N THR A 497 -5.69 50.94 -29.48
CA THR A 497 -4.97 51.95 -30.27
C THR A 497 -5.85 52.73 -31.24
N GLN A 498 -7.02 52.19 -31.61
CA GLN A 498 -8.02 52.87 -32.44
C GLN A 498 -9.02 53.70 -31.61
N GLY A 499 -8.80 53.85 -30.30
CA GLY A 499 -9.71 54.57 -29.39
C GLY A 499 -11.01 53.84 -29.09
N LYS A 500 -11.18 52.59 -29.55
CA LYS A 500 -12.40 51.79 -29.37
C LYS A 500 -12.37 51.00 -28.05
N LYS A 501 -12.05 51.67 -26.95
CA LYS A 501 -11.93 51.01 -25.62
C LYS A 501 -13.26 50.47 -25.11
N GLU A 502 -14.37 51.12 -25.46
CA GLU A 502 -15.72 50.73 -25.05
C GLU A 502 -16.10 49.34 -25.57
N LEU A 503 -15.70 48.97 -26.80
CA LEU A 503 -15.94 47.63 -27.35
C LEU A 503 -15.28 46.53 -26.52
N PHE A 504 -14.10 46.81 -25.95
CA PHE A 504 -13.45 45.88 -25.06
C PHE A 504 -14.16 45.79 -23.72
N LEU A 505 -14.52 46.93 -23.11
CA LEU A 505 -15.21 46.96 -21.82
C LEU A 505 -16.55 46.25 -21.89
N ASP A 506 -17.33 46.48 -22.96
CA ASP A 506 -18.59 45.78 -23.23
C ASP A 506 -18.41 44.27 -23.39
N TRP A 507 -17.39 43.86 -24.16
CA TRP A 507 -17.07 42.43 -24.30
C TRP A 507 -16.63 41.83 -22.96
N TYR A 508 -15.83 42.57 -22.18
CA TYR A 508 -15.30 42.10 -20.92
C TYR A 508 -16.43 41.92 -19.89
N ASP A 509 -17.27 42.93 -19.70
CA ASP A 509 -18.39 42.91 -18.74
C ASP A 509 -19.43 41.83 -19.08
N LYS A 510 -19.61 41.51 -20.37
CA LYS A 510 -20.48 40.39 -20.80
C LYS A 510 -19.93 39.01 -20.49
N ASN A 511 -18.60 38.86 -20.39
CA ASN A 511 -17.96 37.56 -20.26
C ASN A 511 -17.36 37.32 -18.86
N HIS A 512 -17.07 38.38 -18.12
CA HIS A 512 -16.16 38.38 -16.98
C HIS A 512 -16.51 39.47 -15.95
N ASP A 513 -16.39 39.16 -14.66
CA ASP A 513 -16.44 40.17 -13.60
C ASP A 513 -15.10 40.90 -13.48
N LYS A 514 -15.13 42.23 -13.41
CA LYS A 514 -13.95 43.09 -13.19
C LYS A 514 -13.39 42.87 -11.78
N THR A 515 -12.07 42.70 -11.66
CA THR A 515 -11.43 42.68 -10.34
C THR A 515 -11.30 44.10 -9.80
N SER A 516 -11.04 44.25 -8.49
CA SER A 516 -10.88 45.56 -7.84
C SER A 516 -9.74 46.43 -8.41
N LEU A 517 -8.81 45.84 -9.16
CA LEU A 517 -7.69 46.54 -9.79
C LEU A 517 -7.85 46.67 -11.31
N PHE A 518 -8.95 46.17 -11.88
CA PHE A 518 -9.17 46.15 -13.33
C PHE A 518 -9.07 47.54 -13.93
N ASP A 519 -9.85 48.50 -13.43
CA ASP A 519 -9.92 49.85 -14.01
C ASP A 519 -8.58 50.59 -13.92
N VAL A 520 -7.89 50.48 -12.76
CA VAL A 520 -6.58 51.10 -12.55
C VAL A 520 -5.53 50.53 -13.52
N GLN A 521 -5.49 49.20 -13.66
CA GLN A 521 -4.53 48.53 -14.53
C GLN A 521 -4.86 48.72 -16.02
N PHE A 522 -6.14 48.90 -16.35
CA PHE A 522 -6.58 49.17 -17.70
C PHE A 522 -6.19 50.59 -18.16
N GLU A 523 -6.34 51.59 -17.30
CA GLU A 523 -5.87 52.95 -17.56
C GLU A 523 -4.32 53.03 -17.62
N GLU A 524 -3.62 52.24 -16.79
CA GLU A 524 -2.16 52.10 -16.89
C GLU A 524 -1.71 51.46 -18.22
N LEU A 525 -2.49 50.51 -18.74
CA LEU A 525 -2.25 49.94 -20.08
C LEU A 525 -2.48 51.00 -21.17
N LEU A 526 -3.58 51.75 -21.11
CA LEU A 526 -3.92 52.79 -22.09
C LEU A 526 -2.87 53.91 -22.17
N THR A 527 -2.27 54.27 -21.04
CA THR A 527 -1.20 55.30 -20.99
C THR A 527 0.13 54.80 -21.56
N LYS A 528 0.43 53.50 -21.44
CA LYS A 528 1.68 52.90 -21.95
C LYS A 528 1.65 52.57 -23.44
N LEU A 529 0.50 52.15 -23.97
CA LEU A 529 0.37 51.69 -25.36
C LEU A 529 0.85 52.69 -26.44
N PRO A 530 0.65 54.02 -26.31
CA PRO A 530 1.15 54.99 -27.30
C PRO A 530 2.68 55.15 -27.32
N THR A 531 3.38 54.69 -26.28
CA THR A 531 4.82 54.93 -26.07
C THR A 531 5.69 53.74 -26.45
N VAL A 532 5.10 52.64 -26.92
CA VAL A 532 5.78 51.37 -27.16
C VAL A 532 5.59 50.90 -28.61
N SER A 533 6.47 50.00 -29.07
CA SER A 533 6.34 49.40 -30.39
C SER A 533 5.09 48.53 -30.47
N ARG A 534 4.60 48.25 -31.69
CA ARG A 534 3.44 47.37 -31.91
C ARG A 534 3.62 45.98 -31.30
N ALA A 535 4.82 45.42 -31.38
CA ALA A 535 5.11 44.10 -30.81
C ALA A 535 5.03 44.13 -29.28
N ASP A 536 5.63 45.14 -28.66
CA ASP A 536 5.64 45.31 -27.22
C ASP A 536 4.24 45.65 -26.68
N GLY A 537 3.47 46.44 -27.42
CA GLY A 537 2.08 46.77 -27.07
C GLY A 537 1.15 45.55 -27.11
N ILE A 538 1.34 44.63 -28.06
CA ILE A 538 0.61 43.35 -28.09
C ILE A 538 0.98 42.48 -26.89
N GLU A 539 2.26 42.45 -26.51
CA GLU A 539 2.72 41.69 -25.34
C GLU A 539 2.22 42.32 -24.02
N LEU A 540 2.12 43.65 -23.93
CA LEU A 540 1.49 44.35 -22.80
C LEU A 540 -0.01 44.01 -22.69
N CYS A 541 -0.75 44.02 -23.80
CA CYS A 541 -2.15 43.60 -23.83
C CYS A 541 -2.34 42.13 -23.41
N LYS A 542 -1.43 41.25 -23.85
CA LYS A 542 -1.41 39.83 -23.47
C LYS A 542 -1.12 39.64 -21.99
N LYS A 543 -0.11 40.36 -21.46
CA LYS A 543 0.25 40.37 -20.05
C LYS A 543 -0.91 40.86 -19.18
N PHE A 544 -1.55 41.97 -19.55
CA PHE A 544 -2.74 42.49 -18.87
C PHE A 544 -3.86 41.43 -18.79
N MET A 545 -4.20 40.79 -19.92
CA MET A 545 -5.23 39.75 -19.98
C MET A 545 -4.88 38.51 -19.13
N TYR A 546 -3.61 38.12 -19.11
CA TYR A 546 -3.11 37.01 -18.30
C TYR A 546 -3.15 37.31 -16.81
N ASP A 547 -2.64 38.48 -16.41
CA ASP A 547 -2.60 38.92 -15.02
C ASP A 547 -4.03 39.09 -14.47
N GLU A 548 -4.94 39.63 -15.27
CA GLU A 548 -6.33 39.78 -14.88
C GLU A 548 -7.07 38.45 -14.78
N LYS A 549 -6.80 37.49 -15.67
CA LYS A 549 -7.28 36.10 -15.54
C LYS A 549 -6.77 35.46 -14.25
N ASN A 550 -5.51 35.67 -13.89
CA ASN A 550 -4.93 35.15 -12.66
C ASN A 550 -5.53 35.82 -11.42
N ARG A 551 -5.73 37.15 -11.43
CA ARG A 551 -6.41 37.87 -10.35
C ARG A 551 -7.83 37.35 -10.13
N ARG A 552 -8.60 37.16 -11.21
CA ARG A 552 -9.94 36.54 -11.12
C ARG A 552 -9.90 35.11 -10.61
N ASN A 553 -8.97 34.28 -11.06
CA ASN A 553 -8.82 32.91 -10.55
C ASN A 553 -8.43 32.90 -9.06
N ILE A 554 -7.61 33.85 -8.61
CA ILE A 554 -7.26 34.01 -7.19
C ILE A 554 -8.47 34.48 -6.39
N GLN A 555 -9.25 35.43 -6.92
CA GLN A 555 -10.48 35.91 -6.30
C GLN A 555 -11.55 34.80 -6.24
N LEU A 556 -11.78 34.05 -7.32
CA LEU A 556 -12.66 32.88 -7.37
C LEU A 556 -12.19 31.76 -6.44
N ARG A 557 -10.88 31.56 -6.26
CA ARG A 557 -10.35 30.62 -5.24
C ARG A 557 -10.67 31.11 -3.84
N ARG A 558 -10.50 32.40 -3.53
CA ARG A 558 -10.90 33.02 -2.25
C ARG A 558 -12.41 32.95 -2.03
N GLU A 559 -13.22 33.08 -3.08
CA GLU A 559 -14.68 32.98 -3.06
C GLU A 559 -15.18 31.53 -2.93
N LYS A 560 -14.51 30.56 -3.56
CA LYS A 560 -14.75 29.13 -3.34
C LYS A 560 -14.30 28.69 -1.95
N GLU A 561 -13.17 29.18 -1.46
CA GLU A 561 -12.70 28.98 -0.09
C GLU A 561 -13.64 29.60 0.94
N SER A 562 -14.41 30.64 0.59
CA SER A 562 -15.47 31.19 1.45
C SER A 562 -16.83 30.49 1.32
N LYS A 563 -17.03 29.64 0.31
CA LYS A 563 -18.12 28.65 0.26
C LYS A 563 -17.75 27.30 0.90
N VAL A 564 -16.49 27.09 1.27
CA VAL A 564 -16.11 26.07 2.25
C VAL A 564 -16.29 26.70 3.63
N VAL A 565 -17.18 26.14 4.44
CA VAL A 565 -17.19 26.44 5.87
C VAL A 565 -15.85 25.98 6.46
N ILE A 566 -14.93 26.91 6.72
CA ILE A 566 -13.82 26.68 7.64
C ILE A 566 -13.69 27.87 8.58
N TYR A 567 -13.70 27.56 9.88
CA TYR A 567 -13.32 28.44 10.96
C TYR A 567 -11.90 29.02 10.74
N SER A 568 -11.87 30.32 10.44
CA SER A 568 -10.84 31.35 10.70
C SER A 568 -9.38 30.94 10.92
N LYS A 569 -8.47 31.56 10.15
CA LYS A 569 -7.13 31.97 10.62
C LYS A 569 -6.74 33.35 10.06
N PRO A 570 -5.94 34.15 10.81
CA PRO A 570 -5.59 35.51 10.42
C PRO A 570 -4.34 35.58 9.52
N SER A 571 -4.32 36.62 8.71
CA SER A 571 -3.31 37.09 7.75
C SER A 571 -2.10 37.76 8.41
N PHE A 572 -0.90 37.69 7.79
CA PHE A 572 0.15 38.74 7.81
C PHE A 572 1.21 38.50 6.70
N PRO A 573 2.11 39.47 6.37
CA PRO A 573 2.38 39.94 5.00
C PRO A 573 3.61 39.32 4.30
N LYS A 574 3.77 39.69 3.02
CA LYS A 574 4.81 39.24 2.07
C LYS A 574 6.20 39.82 2.36
N ILE A 575 7.25 39.00 2.22
CA ILE A 575 8.63 39.44 1.90
C ILE A 575 9.22 38.56 0.79
N VAL A 576 10.12 39.20 0.05
CA VAL A 576 10.70 38.97 -1.28
C VAL A 576 11.73 37.83 -1.33
N THR A 577 11.88 37.27 -2.53
CA THR A 577 12.82 36.23 -2.99
C THR A 577 14.30 36.62 -2.96
N SER A 578 15.18 35.65 -2.67
CA SER A 578 16.51 35.56 -3.29
C SER A 578 16.97 34.10 -3.45
N ASN A 579 17.71 33.88 -4.53
CA ASN A 579 18.18 32.60 -5.08
C ASN A 579 19.21 31.90 -4.19
N ILE A 580 19.12 30.57 -4.05
CA ILE A 580 20.26 29.69 -3.72
C ILE A 580 20.12 28.40 -4.56
N GLU A 581 21.16 28.09 -5.33
CA GLU A 581 21.33 26.88 -6.13
C GLU A 581 21.49 25.65 -5.22
N ASN A 582 20.69 24.60 -5.44
CA ASN A 582 20.85 23.32 -4.76
C ASN A 582 21.60 22.33 -5.66
N THR A 583 22.88 22.09 -5.36
CA THR A 583 23.60 20.89 -5.80
C THR A 583 23.16 19.69 -4.96
N VAL A 584 22.51 18.73 -5.60
CA VAL A 584 22.09 17.46 -4.98
C VAL A 584 23.29 16.51 -4.96
N ILE A 585 23.79 16.19 -3.76
CA ILE A 585 24.75 15.10 -3.55
C ILE A 585 23.93 13.86 -3.13
N TYR A 586 24.03 12.78 -3.91
CA TYR A 586 23.47 11.48 -3.56
C TYR A 586 24.45 10.70 -2.68
N PRO A 587 24.01 10.06 -1.58
CA PRO A 587 24.86 9.20 -0.78
C PRO A 587 25.18 7.88 -1.51
N PRO A 588 26.34 7.25 -1.22
CA PRO A 588 26.81 6.06 -1.91
C PRO A 588 26.01 4.81 -1.52
N ILE A 589 25.85 3.91 -2.49
CA ILE A 589 25.10 2.64 -2.40
C ILE A 589 25.91 1.64 -1.56
N GLU A 590 25.34 1.16 -0.45
CA GLU A 590 25.92 0.10 0.39
C GLU A 590 25.78 -1.31 -0.24
N PRO A 591 26.68 -2.27 0.07
CA PRO A 591 26.67 -3.61 -0.51
C PRO A 591 25.51 -4.50 -0.04
N ILE A 592 24.95 -5.27 -0.98
CA ILE A 592 23.79 -6.17 -0.86
C ILE A 592 23.87 -7.13 0.34
N ALA A 593 25.07 -7.59 0.72
CA ALA A 593 25.25 -8.55 1.81
C ALA A 593 24.89 -7.99 3.20
N GLN A 594 25.10 -6.70 3.45
CA GLN A 594 24.77 -6.07 4.73
C GLN A 594 23.25 -5.91 4.90
N LYS A 595 22.52 -5.53 3.84
CA LYS A 595 21.06 -5.42 3.86
C LYS A 595 20.35 -6.74 4.10
N VAL A 596 20.88 -7.84 3.57
CA VAL A 596 20.31 -9.18 3.81
C VAL A 596 20.46 -9.59 5.27
N GLN A 597 21.59 -9.25 5.90
CA GLN A 597 21.85 -9.53 7.31
C GLN A 597 20.90 -8.73 8.23
N GLU A 598 20.69 -7.45 7.93
CA GLU A 598 19.77 -6.58 8.68
C GLU A 598 18.30 -7.02 8.60
N ILE A 599 17.88 -7.65 7.49
CA ILE A 599 16.52 -8.20 7.31
C ILE A 599 16.32 -9.48 8.15
N GLN A 600 17.36 -10.31 8.29
CA GLN A 600 17.31 -11.55 9.09
C GLN A 600 17.23 -11.28 10.59
N ASP A 601 17.66 -10.11 11.05
CA ASP A 601 17.70 -9.72 12.46
C ASP A 601 16.41 -9.01 12.97
N GLN A 602 15.39 -8.81 12.11
CA GLN A 602 14.14 -8.17 12.49
C GLN A 602 13.17 -9.09 13.25
N LYS A 603 12.52 -8.54 14.29
CA LYS A 603 11.52 -9.26 15.11
C LYS A 603 10.34 -9.74 14.26
N GLY A 604 10.21 -11.06 14.10
CA GLY A 604 9.13 -11.71 13.34
C GLY A 604 9.61 -12.66 12.25
N TYR A 605 10.93 -12.71 11.98
CA TYR A 605 11.53 -13.67 11.06
C TYR A 605 11.39 -15.11 11.60
N MET A 606 10.57 -15.94 10.96
CA MET A 606 10.47 -17.37 11.30
C MET A 606 11.70 -18.12 10.80
N LYS A 607 12.58 -18.48 11.73
CA LYS A 607 13.75 -19.32 11.46
C LYS A 607 13.27 -20.74 11.11
N VAL A 608 13.40 -21.14 9.84
CA VAL A 608 13.09 -22.51 9.41
C VAL A 608 14.08 -23.46 10.09
N SER A 609 13.59 -24.42 10.89
CA SER A 609 14.46 -25.41 11.55
C SER A 609 15.01 -26.38 10.51
N LEU A 610 16.29 -26.24 10.19
CA LEU A 610 16.98 -27.09 9.23
C LEU A 610 17.13 -28.52 9.77
N PRO A 611 16.88 -29.56 8.93
CA PRO A 611 17.12 -30.94 9.32
C PRO A 611 18.62 -31.21 9.49
N LYS A 612 19.00 -31.96 10.53
CA LYS A 612 20.39 -32.38 10.76
C LYS A 612 20.97 -33.29 9.66
N GLN A 613 20.09 -33.98 8.92
CA GLN A 613 20.44 -34.85 7.80
C GLN A 613 19.36 -34.76 6.74
N TRP A 614 19.76 -34.56 5.48
CA TRP A 614 18.84 -34.45 4.35
C TRP A 614 18.51 -35.83 3.75
N LYS A 615 17.28 -36.30 3.97
CA LYS A 615 16.75 -37.50 3.29
C LYS A 615 16.07 -37.13 1.97
N THR A 616 15.98 -38.08 1.04
CA THR A 616 15.32 -37.90 -0.27
C THR A 616 13.92 -37.31 -0.16
N LYS A 617 13.12 -37.80 0.80
CA LYS A 617 11.77 -37.27 1.08
C LYS A 617 11.78 -35.80 1.51
N GLN A 618 12.73 -35.39 2.34
CA GLN A 618 12.84 -34.00 2.82
C GLN A 618 13.31 -33.07 1.70
N ILE A 619 14.24 -33.52 0.86
CA ILE A 619 14.69 -32.77 -0.32
C ILE A 619 13.50 -32.53 -1.27
N TYR A 620 12.70 -33.56 -1.54
CA TYR A 620 11.48 -33.44 -2.33
C TYR A 620 10.48 -32.46 -1.72
N GLU A 621 10.16 -32.62 -0.43
CA GLU A 621 9.21 -31.76 0.28
C GLU A 621 9.65 -30.28 0.26
N PHE A 622 10.95 -30.01 0.43
CA PHE A 622 11.50 -28.66 0.35
C PHE A 622 11.43 -28.09 -1.06
N ILE A 623 11.71 -28.88 -2.11
CA ILE A 623 11.59 -28.45 -3.50
C ILE A 623 10.12 -28.14 -3.88
N ILE A 624 9.17 -28.97 -3.46
CA ILE A 624 7.75 -28.74 -3.72
C ILE A 624 7.21 -27.57 -2.89
N ALA A 625 7.72 -27.37 -1.68
CA ALA A 625 7.38 -26.22 -0.82
C ALA A 625 8.05 -24.90 -1.26
N ASN A 626 8.83 -24.90 -2.35
CA ASN A 626 9.63 -23.77 -2.83
C ASN A 626 10.62 -23.24 -1.78
N ASN A 627 11.27 -24.17 -1.08
CA ASN A 627 12.25 -24.01 -0.02
C ASN A 627 13.58 -24.73 -0.40
N GLU A 628 13.79 -25.07 -1.68
CA GLU A 628 14.96 -25.81 -2.18
C GLU A 628 16.30 -25.15 -1.84
N ASN A 629 16.33 -23.83 -1.65
CA ASN A 629 17.57 -23.10 -1.34
C ASN A 629 18.17 -23.49 0.00
N PHE A 630 17.37 -23.91 0.99
CA PHE A 630 17.91 -24.45 2.23
C PHE A 630 18.78 -25.69 1.97
N TYR A 631 18.41 -26.50 0.98
CA TYR A 631 19.21 -27.63 0.53
C TYR A 631 20.36 -27.20 -0.39
N LYS A 632 20.14 -26.18 -1.25
CA LYS A 632 21.17 -25.58 -2.11
C LYS A 632 22.35 -25.08 -1.27
N THR A 633 22.08 -24.27 -0.26
CA THR A 633 23.09 -23.70 0.65
C THR A 633 23.84 -24.80 1.38
N HIS A 634 23.15 -25.86 1.82
CA HIS A 634 23.81 -27.03 2.40
C HIS A 634 24.75 -27.71 1.40
N CYS A 635 24.34 -27.85 0.14
CA CYS A 635 25.19 -28.43 -0.91
C CYS A 635 26.40 -27.56 -1.23
N GLU A 636 26.23 -26.23 -1.26
CA GLU A 636 27.30 -25.23 -1.49
C GLU A 636 28.31 -25.16 -0.36
N GLN A 637 27.89 -25.40 0.88
CA GLN A 637 28.77 -25.45 2.05
C GLN A 637 29.56 -26.76 2.14
N GLU A 638 28.96 -27.89 1.77
CA GLU A 638 29.52 -29.23 2.03
C GLU A 638 30.26 -29.85 0.83
N ASN A 639 30.20 -29.25 -0.36
CA ASN A 639 30.79 -29.80 -1.58
C ASN A 639 31.63 -28.77 -2.33
N THR A 640 32.69 -29.24 -2.98
CA THR A 640 33.42 -28.45 -3.98
C THR A 640 32.67 -28.53 -5.29
N LEU A 641 32.09 -27.42 -5.74
CA LEU A 641 31.12 -27.42 -6.83
C LEU A 641 31.78 -27.10 -8.19
N PRO A 642 31.31 -27.71 -9.30
CA PRO A 642 31.81 -27.43 -10.64
C PRO A 642 31.33 -26.06 -11.15
N ASN A 643 31.99 -25.51 -12.18
CA ASN A 643 31.60 -24.23 -12.80
C ASN A 643 30.19 -24.25 -13.41
N THR A 644 29.65 -25.45 -13.67
CA THR A 644 28.28 -25.69 -14.17
C THR A 644 27.25 -25.83 -13.05
N TRP A 645 27.65 -25.69 -11.78
CA TRP A 645 26.79 -25.92 -10.61
C TRP A 645 25.43 -25.26 -10.72
N GLU A 646 25.41 -24.00 -11.13
CA GLU A 646 24.18 -23.22 -11.20
C GLU A 646 23.19 -23.81 -12.21
N ASP A 647 23.70 -24.25 -13.38
CA ASP A 647 22.87 -24.85 -14.41
C ASP A 647 22.46 -26.29 -14.04
N ASP A 648 23.35 -27.07 -13.43
CA ASP A 648 23.08 -28.42 -12.93
C ASP A 648 22.02 -28.42 -11.81
N TRP A 649 22.10 -27.45 -10.89
CA TRP A 649 21.12 -27.25 -9.83
C TRP A 649 19.75 -26.87 -10.39
N ILE A 650 19.69 -25.96 -11.37
CA ILE A 650 18.45 -25.55 -12.01
C ILE A 650 17.80 -26.74 -12.74
N GLN A 651 18.57 -27.50 -13.51
CA GLN A 651 18.07 -28.71 -14.19
C GLN A 651 17.54 -29.72 -13.18
N PHE A 652 18.25 -29.92 -12.07
CA PHE A 652 17.79 -30.78 -10.97
C PHE A 652 16.44 -30.32 -10.40
N VAL A 653 16.32 -29.06 -9.98
CA VAL A 653 15.08 -28.52 -9.40
C VAL A 653 13.91 -28.61 -10.40
N LEU A 654 14.14 -28.24 -11.66
CA LEU A 654 13.12 -28.33 -12.72
C LEU A 654 12.69 -29.77 -13.01
N SER A 655 13.63 -30.72 -12.95
CA SER A 655 13.33 -32.13 -13.18
C SER A 655 12.50 -32.78 -12.07
N VAL A 656 12.45 -32.15 -10.88
CA VAL A 656 11.67 -32.57 -9.70
C VAL A 656 10.36 -31.78 -9.56
N LYS A 657 10.35 -30.48 -9.87
CA LYS A 657 9.15 -29.64 -9.76
C LYS A 657 8.05 -30.12 -10.71
N GLY A 658 6.86 -30.37 -10.16
CA GLY A 658 5.69 -30.81 -10.92
C GLY A 658 5.57 -32.33 -11.11
N LYS A 659 6.47 -33.13 -10.53
CA LYS A 659 6.39 -34.61 -10.52
C LYS A 659 5.99 -35.16 -9.16
N SER A 660 5.43 -36.37 -9.16
CA SER A 660 5.11 -37.11 -7.93
C SER A 660 6.37 -37.52 -7.16
N MET A 661 6.21 -37.96 -5.90
CA MET A 661 7.33 -38.44 -5.10
C MET A 661 7.96 -39.70 -5.72
N GLU A 662 7.16 -40.62 -6.25
CA GLU A 662 7.66 -41.84 -6.89
C GLU A 662 8.53 -41.53 -8.12
N GLU A 663 8.13 -40.55 -8.94
CA GLU A 663 8.88 -40.13 -10.13
C GLU A 663 10.12 -39.30 -9.80
N SER A 664 10.11 -38.58 -8.69
CA SER A 664 11.19 -37.68 -8.27
C SER A 664 12.29 -38.38 -7.47
N GLU A 665 11.97 -39.46 -6.76
CA GLU A 665 12.90 -40.21 -5.94
C GLU A 665 14.18 -40.67 -6.69
N PRO A 666 14.10 -41.30 -7.89
CA PRO A 666 15.31 -41.70 -8.62
C PRO A 666 16.16 -40.51 -9.08
N ILE A 667 15.52 -39.40 -9.45
CA ILE A 667 16.17 -38.17 -9.87
C ILE A 667 16.97 -37.55 -8.71
N ILE A 668 16.35 -37.45 -7.53
CA ILE A 668 16.99 -36.91 -6.33
C ILE A 668 18.16 -37.81 -5.89
N LYS A 669 18.00 -39.13 -5.93
CA LYS A 669 19.09 -40.07 -5.61
C LYS A 669 20.27 -39.91 -6.56
N ALA A 670 20.03 -39.82 -7.87
CA ALA A 670 21.06 -39.63 -8.88
C ALA A 670 21.83 -38.31 -8.66
N PHE A 671 21.13 -37.23 -8.33
CA PHE A 671 21.74 -35.94 -8.02
C PHE A 671 22.62 -35.97 -6.77
N VAL A 672 22.11 -36.54 -5.67
CA VAL A 672 22.87 -36.71 -4.42
C VAL A 672 24.12 -37.56 -4.64
N GLU A 673 24.02 -38.62 -5.44
CA GLU A 673 25.15 -39.50 -5.75
C GLU A 673 26.20 -38.79 -6.61
N ASN A 674 25.78 -37.93 -7.55
CA ASN A 674 26.70 -37.09 -8.30
C ASN A 674 27.49 -36.13 -7.39
N LEU A 675 26.83 -35.48 -6.43
CA LEU A 675 27.50 -34.62 -5.45
C LEU A 675 28.51 -35.39 -4.60
N ARG A 676 28.16 -36.61 -4.14
CA ARG A 676 29.11 -37.49 -3.44
C ARG A 676 30.33 -37.81 -4.27
N ARG A 677 30.14 -38.11 -5.57
CA ARG A 677 31.22 -38.39 -6.51
C ARG A 677 32.12 -37.18 -6.72
N ILE A 678 31.55 -35.98 -6.89
CA ILE A 678 32.33 -34.74 -7.03
C ILE A 678 33.16 -34.48 -5.77
N ARG A 679 32.55 -34.60 -4.58
CA ARG A 679 33.26 -34.47 -3.31
C ARG A 679 34.38 -35.49 -3.15
N HIS A 680 34.14 -36.74 -3.54
CA HIS A 680 35.15 -37.79 -3.56
C HIS A 680 36.32 -37.45 -4.51
N ASN A 681 36.01 -37.00 -5.73
CA ASN A 681 37.02 -36.61 -6.72
C ASN A 681 37.84 -35.40 -6.26
N ALA A 682 37.22 -34.40 -5.64
CA ALA A 682 37.91 -33.24 -5.08
C ALA A 682 38.86 -33.63 -3.94
N LEU A 683 38.45 -34.57 -3.08
CA LEU A 683 39.33 -35.13 -2.05
C LEU A 683 40.50 -35.95 -2.65
N CYS A 684 40.26 -36.63 -3.78
CA CYS A 684 41.30 -37.36 -4.51
C CYS A 684 42.21 -36.46 -5.38
N ALA A 685 41.80 -35.22 -5.68
CA ALA A 685 42.54 -34.27 -6.53
C ALA A 685 43.66 -33.50 -5.79
N LYS A 686 43.82 -33.66 -4.47
CA LYS A 686 45.07 -33.29 -3.80
C LYS A 686 46.20 -34.12 -4.43
N ASP A 687 47.20 -33.46 -5.02
CA ASP A 687 48.34 -34.09 -5.69
C ASP A 687 48.81 -35.29 -4.87
N THR A 688 48.64 -36.49 -5.43
CA THR A 688 48.95 -37.73 -4.73
C THR A 688 50.39 -37.73 -4.20
N VAL A 689 51.33 -37.01 -4.82
CA VAL A 689 52.71 -36.93 -4.34
C VAL A 689 52.87 -36.02 -3.12
N GLU A 690 52.01 -35.01 -2.96
CA GLU A 690 52.10 -33.91 -1.98
C GLU A 690 51.34 -34.19 -0.67
N ARG A 691 50.98 -35.44 -0.40
CA ARG A 691 50.24 -35.82 0.81
C ARG A 691 51.19 -35.94 2.02
N ASP A 692 51.19 -34.94 2.91
CA ASP A 692 52.10 -34.87 4.07
C ASP A 692 51.81 -35.92 5.17
N ASP A 693 50.58 -36.44 5.28
CA ASP A 693 50.16 -37.48 6.25
C ASP A 693 50.33 -38.92 5.71
N ARG A 694 51.14 -39.11 4.67
CA ARG A 694 51.27 -40.38 3.94
C ARG A 694 52.01 -41.44 4.75
N GLN A 695 51.28 -42.49 5.17
CA GLN A 695 51.85 -43.66 5.84
C GLN A 695 52.53 -44.67 4.89
N GLN A 696 52.16 -44.66 3.60
CA GLN A 696 52.66 -45.60 2.60
C GLN A 696 52.86 -44.94 1.23
N TRP A 697 53.93 -45.33 0.54
CA TRP A 697 54.23 -44.96 -0.84
C TRP A 697 54.06 -46.17 -1.77
N PRO A 698 52.90 -46.31 -2.43
CA PRO A 698 52.70 -47.31 -3.49
C PRO A 698 53.65 -47.07 -4.67
N SER A 699 54.04 -48.13 -5.39
CA SER A 699 54.98 -48.05 -6.51
C SER A 699 54.59 -47.03 -7.56
N HIS A 700 53.31 -46.97 -7.96
CA HIS A 700 52.83 -45.99 -8.94
C HIS A 700 52.95 -44.52 -8.49
N VAL A 701 52.91 -44.25 -7.18
CA VAL A 701 53.10 -42.89 -6.64
C VAL A 701 54.57 -42.51 -6.65
N VAL A 702 55.47 -43.46 -6.39
CA VAL A 702 56.93 -43.26 -6.48
C VAL A 702 57.35 -43.01 -7.93
N VAL A 703 56.79 -43.75 -8.89
CA VAL A 703 57.03 -43.52 -10.32
C VAL A 703 56.59 -42.12 -10.73
N ARG A 704 55.39 -41.68 -10.30
CA ARG A 704 54.91 -40.31 -10.55
C ARG A 704 55.82 -39.26 -9.93
N ALA A 705 56.23 -39.43 -8.67
CA ALA A 705 57.16 -38.52 -8.00
C ALA A 705 58.53 -38.44 -8.70
N PHE A 706 59.01 -39.54 -9.28
CA PHE A 706 60.23 -39.56 -10.09
C PHE A 706 60.06 -38.77 -11.39
N LEU A 707 58.99 -39.03 -12.16
CA LEU A 707 58.72 -38.33 -13.43
C LEU A 707 58.49 -36.83 -13.24
N ASP A 708 57.89 -36.44 -12.10
CA ASP A 708 57.61 -35.05 -11.73
C ASP A 708 58.82 -34.34 -11.09
N GLY A 709 59.96 -35.02 -10.91
CA GLY A 709 61.17 -34.44 -10.29
C GLY A 709 61.05 -34.18 -8.78
N LYS A 710 60.09 -34.82 -8.11
CA LYS A 710 59.74 -34.63 -6.69
C LYS A 710 60.14 -35.81 -5.80
N LEU A 711 61.21 -36.53 -6.16
CA LEU A 711 61.61 -37.75 -5.45
C LEU A 711 62.16 -37.49 -4.03
N ASP A 712 62.51 -36.25 -3.71
CA ASP A 712 63.08 -35.86 -2.40
C ASP A 712 62.13 -36.15 -1.24
N LYS A 713 60.81 -35.97 -1.43
CA LYS A 713 59.81 -36.31 -0.40
C LYS A 713 59.78 -37.80 -0.11
N PHE A 714 59.89 -38.62 -1.14
CA PHE A 714 59.97 -40.07 -1.00
C PHE A 714 61.29 -40.50 -0.33
N LYS A 715 62.40 -39.81 -0.64
CA LYS A 715 63.70 -40.00 0.02
C LYS A 715 63.60 -39.76 1.53
N ALA A 716 63.07 -38.60 1.92
CA ALA A 716 62.90 -38.22 3.33
C ALA A 716 61.98 -39.19 4.09
N PHE A 717 60.88 -39.63 3.46
CA PHE A 717 60.02 -40.68 4.04
C PHE A 717 60.77 -41.99 4.27
N THR A 718 61.59 -42.41 3.28
CA THR A 718 62.32 -43.67 3.37
C THR A 718 63.39 -43.61 4.46
N GLU A 719 64.15 -42.51 4.52
CA GLU A 719 65.16 -42.26 5.56
C GLU A 719 64.54 -42.30 6.97
N ALA A 720 63.42 -41.62 7.18
CA ALA A 720 62.68 -41.66 8.44
C ALA A 720 62.08 -43.04 8.74
N TYR A 721 61.61 -43.76 7.72
CA TYR A 721 60.97 -45.07 7.90
C TYR A 721 61.96 -46.16 8.30
N THR A 722 63.17 -46.18 7.72
CA THR A 722 64.21 -47.17 8.02
C THR A 722 65.29 -46.67 8.99
N ASN A 723 65.19 -45.42 9.47
CA ASN A 723 66.14 -44.77 10.37
C ASN A 723 67.57 -44.68 9.79
N GLU A 724 67.69 -44.47 8.47
CA GLU A 724 68.97 -44.29 7.80
C GLU A 724 69.46 -42.86 8.01
N LYS A 725 70.76 -42.67 8.19
CA LYS A 725 71.36 -41.34 8.24
C LYS A 725 71.65 -40.88 6.80
N PRO A 726 71.19 -39.68 6.39
CA PRO A 726 71.44 -39.15 5.03
C PRO A 726 72.92 -39.09 4.63
N GLU A 727 73.81 -39.03 5.62
CA GLU A 727 75.27 -38.94 5.48
C GLU A 727 75.97 -40.31 5.38
N GLU A 728 75.26 -41.43 5.57
CA GLU A 728 75.89 -42.76 5.54
C GLU A 728 76.30 -43.15 4.12
N PRO A 729 77.59 -43.44 3.85
CA PRO A 729 78.08 -43.72 2.49
C PRO A 729 77.37 -44.89 1.80
N LYS A 730 76.95 -45.90 2.57
CA LYS A 730 76.22 -47.07 2.06
C LYS A 730 74.81 -46.70 1.59
N TRP A 731 74.12 -45.81 2.31
CA TRP A 731 72.80 -45.32 1.94
C TRP A 731 72.88 -44.41 0.71
N VAL A 732 73.83 -43.46 0.70
CA VAL A 732 74.07 -42.56 -0.43
C VAL A 732 74.30 -43.33 -1.72
N LYS A 733 75.18 -44.34 -1.69
CA LYS A 733 75.44 -45.20 -2.85
C LYS A 733 74.18 -45.96 -3.31
N ARG A 734 73.46 -46.60 -2.38
CA ARG A 734 72.24 -47.36 -2.68
C ARG A 734 71.13 -46.50 -3.27
N TRP A 735 70.97 -45.26 -2.78
CA TRP A 735 70.01 -44.31 -3.30
C TRP A 735 70.41 -43.85 -4.72
N ALA A 736 71.69 -43.54 -4.94
CA ALA A 736 72.20 -43.19 -6.26
C ALA A 736 72.01 -44.32 -7.28
N ASP A 737 72.30 -45.57 -6.90
CA ASP A 737 72.09 -46.75 -7.75
C ASP A 737 70.61 -46.95 -8.11
N PHE A 738 69.70 -46.68 -7.16
CA PHE A 738 68.26 -46.73 -7.38
C PHE A 738 67.80 -45.66 -8.36
N VAL A 739 68.22 -44.40 -8.18
CA VAL A 739 67.88 -43.30 -9.10
C VAL A 739 68.44 -43.55 -10.50
N ALA A 740 69.69 -44.02 -10.61
CA ALA A 740 70.30 -44.38 -11.90
C ALA A 740 69.52 -45.50 -12.61
N SER A 741 69.01 -46.49 -11.86
CA SER A 741 68.19 -47.56 -12.41
C SER A 741 66.83 -47.05 -12.92
N LEU A 742 66.25 -46.03 -12.28
CA LEU A 742 65.02 -45.38 -12.76
C LEU A 742 65.26 -44.56 -14.03
N GLU A 743 66.35 -43.79 -14.09
CA GLU A 743 66.71 -42.99 -15.26
C GLU A 743 66.98 -43.85 -16.51
N GLN A 744 67.67 -44.99 -16.34
CA GLN A 744 67.90 -45.94 -17.44
C GLN A 744 66.61 -46.53 -18.03
N ASN A 745 65.51 -46.52 -17.27
CA ASN A 745 64.23 -47.14 -17.66
C ASN A 745 63.10 -46.12 -17.73
N ARG A 746 63.42 -44.82 -17.89
CA ARG A 746 62.48 -43.70 -17.80
C ARG A 746 61.26 -43.81 -18.72
N GLU A 747 61.42 -44.44 -19.88
CA GLU A 747 60.36 -44.57 -20.90
C GLU A 747 59.44 -45.79 -20.69
N ASN A 748 59.76 -46.71 -19.76
CA ASN A 748 58.99 -47.94 -19.55
C ASN A 748 58.31 -47.99 -18.18
N GLU A 749 57.03 -47.62 -18.13
CA GLU A 749 56.25 -47.49 -16.89
C GLU A 749 56.16 -48.80 -16.08
N GLU A 750 56.08 -49.96 -16.74
CA GLU A 750 55.95 -51.26 -16.07
C GLU A 750 57.26 -51.69 -15.40
N ILE A 751 58.40 -51.39 -16.04
CA ILE A 751 59.72 -51.61 -15.44
C ILE A 751 59.92 -50.67 -14.25
N LEU A 752 59.53 -49.39 -14.37
CA LEU A 752 59.62 -48.42 -13.27
C LEU A 752 58.80 -48.85 -12.05
N LYS A 753 57.56 -49.32 -12.25
CA LYS A 753 56.70 -49.86 -11.18
C LYS A 753 57.36 -51.05 -10.47
N ASN A 754 57.96 -51.96 -11.23
CA ASN A 754 58.66 -53.12 -10.70
C ASN A 754 59.92 -52.75 -9.91
N LEU A 755 60.73 -51.81 -10.40
CA LEU A 755 61.91 -51.29 -9.69
C LEU A 755 61.52 -50.64 -8.36
N CYS A 756 60.50 -49.78 -8.36
CA CYS A 756 59.99 -49.13 -7.16
C CYS A 756 59.45 -50.15 -6.14
N SER A 757 58.71 -51.17 -6.61
CA SER A 757 58.17 -52.24 -5.76
C SER A 757 59.29 -53.07 -5.10
N LYS A 758 60.32 -53.46 -5.87
CA LYS A 758 61.49 -54.20 -5.36
C LYS A 758 62.26 -53.37 -4.32
N PHE A 759 62.49 -52.09 -4.60
CA PHE A 759 63.17 -51.19 -3.67
C PHE A 759 62.42 -51.08 -2.34
N MET A 760 61.11 -50.85 -2.38
CA MET A 760 60.26 -50.77 -1.17
C MET A 760 60.20 -52.07 -0.39
N THR A 761 60.14 -53.22 -1.09
CA THR A 761 60.17 -54.54 -0.47
C THR A 761 61.49 -54.76 0.29
N ALA A 762 62.61 -54.34 -0.30
CA ALA A 762 63.91 -54.41 0.35
C ALA A 762 63.98 -53.53 1.61
N GLN A 763 63.40 -52.33 1.59
CA GLN A 763 63.36 -51.44 2.76
C GLN A 763 62.47 -51.99 3.89
N ARG A 764 61.29 -52.53 3.55
CA ARG A 764 60.42 -53.21 4.53
C ARG A 764 61.12 -54.40 5.18
N THR A 765 61.82 -55.20 4.38
CA THR A 765 62.60 -56.34 4.87
C THR A 765 63.73 -55.91 5.80
N LYS A 766 64.42 -54.81 5.49
CA LYS A 766 65.47 -54.23 6.34
C LYS A 766 64.91 -53.76 7.69
N LYS A 767 63.82 -52.99 7.70
CA LYS A 767 63.16 -52.55 8.94
C LYS A 767 62.66 -53.73 9.78
N TYR A 768 62.10 -54.76 9.15
CA TYR A 768 61.68 -55.97 9.85
C TYR A 768 62.86 -56.70 10.50
N ARG A 769 63.99 -56.82 9.79
CA ARG A 769 65.23 -57.41 10.32
C ARG A 769 65.87 -56.59 11.45
N ALA A 770 65.70 -55.26 11.45
CA ALA A 770 66.19 -54.38 12.51
C ALA A 770 65.30 -54.33 13.76
N LYS A 771 64.05 -54.82 13.66
CA LYS A 771 63.09 -54.96 14.79
C LYS A 771 63.20 -56.31 15.51
N LYS A 772 63.82 -57.30 14.88
CA LYS A 772 64.29 -58.52 15.54
C LYS A 772 65.68 -58.27 16.10
#